data_AF-A0A9R1P0L3-F1
#
_entry.id   AF-A0A9R1P0L3-F1
#
_cell.length_a   1.000
_cell.length_b   1.000
_cell.length_c   1.000
_cell.angle_alpha   90.00
_cell.angle_beta   90.00
_cell.angle_gamma   90.00
#
_symmetry.space_group_name_H-M   'P 1'
#
loop_
_entity.id
_entity.type
_entity.pdbx_description
1 polymer ?
#
loop_
_entity_poly.entity_id
_entity_poly.type
_entity_poly.pdbx_seq_one_letter_code
_entity_poly.pdbx_strand_id
1 'polypeptide(L)'
;MIKSMVYFGHISIGEVELSPKGETNVAAAPWVREIRVDRLSPPSERCLPLAVLHTVSSGALCFVMESRPSPATADNEPPSSLVAMHTACLRDNKTAVFPLGAEEIHLVAMKPKSNLPNHACFWGYKVPLGLYSSCLSMLNLRCLGIVFDLDETLIVANTTRSFEDRIDALQRKLSKETDPQRISGMLAEIKRYQEDRTMLKQYIDGDQVIDGGKMYKVQSEVVPPLADNHQPMIRPVIRLQDKSIILTRINPSIRDTSVLVRLRPAWDDLRSYLIARGRKRFEVYVCTMAERDYALEMWRLLDPDSRLINSVQLPHRLVCVKSGSKKSLLNVFHDGSCHPGMALVIDDRLKVWEEKDQCRVHVVPAFSPYYAPQAEANFPIPVLCVARNVACNVRGSFFKEFDEGLLPSISEVHFDDELDHVPSSPDVGNYLISEDENAASLNVNKDPMAFDGMADAEVERRMKEAVCSVQAADPVTTNVDVISVAANQQFATSSSIPLAPPLGVVPLNNDQGPQPPSVSWPDAQSGMVDPLQGSPAREEGEVPESELDPDTRRRLLILQHGQDTRDPTPPFAAEPSVQASVPPVQSQGNWFPVEDEMDPRNLNRTSTDFHLESDAVHSDKSQPPHQPYFPARDNPIFSDRLNHQNQRYSSQATSQ
;
A
#
# COMPACT_ATOMS: atom_id res chain seq x y z
N MET A 1 -10.47 4.70 -42.42
CA MET A 1 -10.95 5.88 -41.67
C MET A 1 -12.46 5.81 -41.52
N ILE A 2 -12.98 6.27 -40.39
CA ILE A 2 -14.41 6.37 -40.05
C ILE A 2 -14.72 7.85 -39.80
N LYS A 3 -15.78 8.38 -40.40
CA LYS A 3 -16.21 9.77 -40.14
C LYS A 3 -16.96 9.86 -38.83
N SER A 4 -16.58 10.83 -38.02
CA SER A 4 -17.05 10.97 -36.64
C SER A 4 -17.37 12.44 -36.37
N MET A 5 -18.52 12.73 -35.75
CA MET A 5 -18.84 14.07 -35.26
C MET A 5 -18.38 14.20 -33.81
N VAL A 6 -17.63 15.26 -33.50
CA VAL A 6 -17.20 15.57 -32.13
C VAL A 6 -18.13 16.61 -31.51
N TYR A 7 -18.61 16.34 -30.30
CA TYR A 7 -19.42 17.22 -29.49
C TYR A 7 -18.71 17.54 -28.17
N PHE A 8 -18.90 18.75 -27.64
CA PHE A 8 -18.62 19.11 -26.26
C PHE A 8 -19.96 19.32 -25.54
N GLY A 9 -20.32 18.39 -24.65
CA GLY A 9 -21.68 18.26 -24.12
C GLY A 9 -22.71 18.05 -25.24
N HIS A 10 -23.53 19.07 -25.51
CA HIS A 10 -24.53 19.07 -26.57
C HIS A 10 -24.12 19.86 -27.83
N ILE A 11 -23.00 20.58 -27.81
CA ILE A 11 -22.57 21.46 -28.90
C ILE A 11 -21.63 20.69 -29.83
N SER A 12 -21.94 20.63 -31.14
CA SER A 12 -21.02 20.11 -32.15
C SER A 12 -19.83 21.06 -32.30
N ILE A 13 -18.61 20.53 -32.26
CA ILE A 13 -17.36 21.32 -32.33
C ILE A 13 -16.50 21.05 -33.58
N GLY A 14 -16.73 19.94 -34.29
CA GLY A 14 -16.10 19.65 -35.59
C GLY A 14 -16.23 18.20 -36.05
N GLU A 15 -16.01 17.96 -37.35
CA GLU A 15 -15.84 16.62 -37.93
C GLU A 15 -14.39 16.14 -37.81
N VAL A 16 -14.21 14.84 -37.56
CA VAL A 16 -12.91 14.15 -37.62
C VAL A 16 -12.99 12.87 -38.45
N GLU A 17 -11.86 12.50 -39.04
CA GLU A 17 -11.65 11.19 -39.65
C GLU A 17 -10.79 10.33 -38.71
N LEU A 18 -11.28 9.13 -38.41
CA LEU A 18 -10.83 8.31 -37.28
C LEU A 18 -10.27 6.97 -37.76
N SER A 19 -9.10 6.60 -37.25
CA SER A 19 -8.35 5.41 -37.64
C SER A 19 -8.09 4.54 -36.41
N PRO A 20 -8.79 3.40 -36.24
CA PRO A 20 -8.54 2.45 -35.17
C PRO A 20 -7.08 1.99 -35.07
N LYS A 21 -6.63 1.69 -33.85
CA LYS A 21 -5.30 1.19 -33.50
C LYS A 21 -5.41 0.08 -32.45
N GLY A 22 -4.42 -0.80 -32.39
CA GLY A 22 -4.41 -1.97 -31.51
C GLY A 22 -5.45 -3.04 -31.87
N GLU A 23 -5.59 -4.06 -31.02
CA GLU A 23 -6.51 -5.19 -31.22
C GLU A 23 -7.99 -4.87 -30.93
N THR A 24 -8.27 -3.70 -30.36
CA THR A 24 -9.63 -3.33 -29.94
C THR A 24 -10.49 -3.08 -31.17
N ASN A 25 -11.62 -3.78 -31.31
CA ASN A 25 -12.56 -3.58 -32.42
C ASN A 25 -13.41 -2.29 -32.26
N VAL A 26 -12.72 -1.15 -32.22
CA VAL A 26 -13.32 0.20 -32.14
C VAL A 26 -14.30 0.42 -33.28
N ALA A 27 -14.01 -0.09 -34.48
CA ALA A 27 -14.86 0.06 -35.67
C ALA A 27 -16.31 -0.46 -35.50
N ALA A 28 -16.56 -1.37 -34.55
CA ALA A 28 -17.88 -1.87 -34.21
C ALA A 28 -18.60 -1.11 -33.08
N ALA A 29 -17.93 -0.19 -32.38
CA ALA A 29 -18.45 0.45 -31.18
C ALA A 29 -19.47 1.58 -31.50
N PRO A 30 -20.62 1.66 -30.82
CA PRO A 30 -21.69 2.62 -31.17
C PRO A 30 -21.28 4.10 -31.12
N TRP A 31 -20.37 4.46 -30.21
CA TRP A 31 -19.94 5.84 -29.99
C TRP A 31 -19.03 6.41 -31.08
N VAL A 32 -18.45 5.59 -31.97
CA VAL A 32 -17.46 6.09 -32.95
C VAL A 32 -18.05 7.13 -33.91
N ARG A 33 -19.35 7.09 -34.21
CA ARG A 33 -19.99 8.11 -35.06
C ARG A 33 -20.19 9.45 -34.34
N GLU A 34 -20.27 9.44 -33.01
CA GLU A 34 -20.56 10.61 -32.18
C GLU A 34 -19.71 10.60 -30.90
N ILE A 35 -18.54 11.23 -30.96
CA ILE A 35 -17.67 11.41 -29.80
C ILE A 35 -18.24 12.56 -28.96
N ARG A 36 -18.61 12.28 -27.71
CA ARG A 36 -19.28 13.22 -26.80
C ARG A 36 -18.40 13.54 -25.61
N VAL A 37 -17.53 14.53 -25.78
CA VAL A 37 -16.62 15.02 -24.74
C VAL A 37 -17.45 15.60 -23.58
N ASP A 38 -17.23 15.08 -22.37
CA ASP A 38 -17.93 15.54 -21.16
C ASP A 38 -17.15 16.65 -20.45
N ARG A 39 -15.81 16.54 -20.41
CA ARG A 39 -14.93 17.46 -19.71
C ARG A 39 -13.52 17.50 -20.32
N LEU A 40 -12.73 18.46 -19.85
CA LEU A 40 -11.27 18.42 -19.99
C LEU A 40 -10.65 17.90 -18.69
N SER A 41 -9.52 17.21 -18.78
CA SER A 41 -8.78 16.76 -17.60
C SER A 41 -8.17 17.94 -16.82
N PRO A 42 -7.72 17.73 -15.56
CA PRO A 42 -6.87 18.69 -14.87
C PRO A 42 -5.61 19.04 -15.70
N PRO A 43 -5.09 20.27 -15.59
CA PRO A 43 -3.83 20.67 -16.22
C PRO A 43 -2.59 20.08 -15.50
N SER A 44 -1.42 20.18 -16.13
CA SER A 44 -0.13 19.98 -15.46
C SER A 44 0.98 20.87 -16.02
N GLU A 45 1.84 21.35 -15.12
CA GLU A 45 3.06 22.09 -15.48
C GLU A 45 4.28 21.18 -15.70
N ARG A 46 4.18 19.86 -15.44
CA ARG A 46 5.30 18.90 -15.53
C ARG A 46 5.00 17.65 -16.37
N CYS A 47 3.79 17.10 -16.30
CA CYS A 47 3.47 15.82 -16.91
C CYS A 47 2.69 16.02 -18.21
N LEU A 48 3.35 15.77 -19.35
CA LEU A 48 2.68 15.68 -20.65
C LEU A 48 1.59 14.58 -20.58
N PRO A 49 0.38 14.79 -21.14
CA PRO A 49 -0.68 13.78 -21.06
C PRO A 49 -0.31 12.42 -21.67
N LEU A 50 0.48 12.43 -22.74
CA LEU A 50 1.04 11.21 -23.35
C LEU A 50 1.94 10.43 -22.38
N ALA A 51 2.75 11.11 -21.56
CA ALA A 51 3.62 10.45 -20.59
C ALA A 51 2.84 9.78 -19.45
N VAL A 52 1.78 10.43 -18.98
CA VAL A 52 0.86 9.83 -17.99
C VAL A 52 0.23 8.56 -18.57
N LEU A 53 -0.33 8.65 -19.78
CA LEU A 53 -1.03 7.52 -20.42
C LEU A 53 -0.07 6.40 -20.83
N HIS A 54 1.16 6.69 -21.24
CA HIS A 54 2.18 5.67 -21.45
C HIS A 54 2.52 4.92 -20.16
N THR A 55 2.65 5.64 -19.04
CA THR A 55 2.98 5.06 -17.71
C THR A 55 1.85 4.20 -17.13
N VAL A 56 0.58 4.52 -17.39
CA VAL A 56 -0.58 3.80 -16.80
C VAL A 56 -1.35 2.92 -17.77
N SER A 57 -1.03 2.98 -19.07
CA SER A 57 -1.79 2.33 -20.13
C SER A 57 -0.95 2.09 -21.40
N SER A 58 0.31 1.64 -21.22
CA SER A 58 1.15 1.13 -22.30
C SER A 58 0.38 0.12 -23.17
N GLY A 59 0.27 0.40 -24.47
CA GLY A 59 -0.50 -0.41 -25.43
C GLY A 59 -2.00 -0.08 -25.57
N ALA A 60 -2.57 0.82 -24.74
CA ALA A 60 -4.01 1.15 -24.76
C ALA A 60 -4.44 2.21 -25.80
N LEU A 61 -3.60 2.51 -26.78
CA LEU A 61 -3.90 3.40 -27.90
C LEU A 61 -4.91 2.72 -28.84
N CYS A 62 -6.19 3.08 -28.70
CA CYS A 62 -7.29 2.39 -29.40
C CYS A 62 -7.70 3.06 -30.72
N PHE A 63 -7.35 4.34 -30.93
CA PHE A 63 -7.46 5.02 -32.22
C PHE A 63 -6.59 6.27 -32.30
N VAL A 64 -6.39 6.76 -33.52
CA VAL A 64 -5.99 8.15 -33.79
C VAL A 64 -7.09 8.84 -34.59
N MET A 65 -7.25 10.16 -34.42
CA MET A 65 -8.22 10.95 -35.19
C MET A 65 -7.65 12.31 -35.56
N GLU A 66 -8.05 12.82 -36.72
CA GLU A 66 -7.67 14.15 -37.19
C GLU A 66 -8.86 14.92 -37.76
N SER A 67 -8.86 16.25 -37.61
CA SER A 67 -9.76 17.12 -38.36
C SER A 67 -9.50 17.01 -39.87
N ARG A 68 -10.44 17.47 -40.68
CA ARG A 68 -10.15 17.73 -42.10
C ARG A 68 -9.29 19.00 -42.21
N PRO A 69 -8.16 18.99 -42.95
CA PRO A 69 -7.40 20.22 -43.20
C PRO A 69 -8.28 21.25 -43.89
N SER A 70 -8.43 22.43 -43.27
CA SER A 70 -9.13 23.54 -43.93
C SER A 70 -8.29 24.00 -45.12
N PRO A 71 -8.86 24.21 -46.33
CA PRO A 71 -8.14 24.91 -47.38
C PRO A 71 -7.78 26.31 -46.87
N ALA A 72 -6.57 26.78 -47.21
CA ALA A 72 -6.01 28.04 -46.74
C ALA A 72 -6.82 29.26 -47.23
N THR A 73 -7.89 29.54 -46.50
CA THR A 73 -8.75 30.71 -46.59
C THR A 73 -8.31 31.70 -45.52
N ALA A 74 -8.23 32.98 -45.90
CA ALA A 74 -7.52 34.08 -45.24
C ALA A 74 -7.37 34.00 -43.71
N ASP A 75 -6.20 34.46 -43.21
CA ASP A 75 -5.73 34.42 -41.82
C ASP A 75 -6.58 35.20 -40.77
N ASN A 76 -7.81 35.59 -41.14
CA ASN A 76 -8.78 36.31 -40.33
C ASN A 76 -9.99 35.45 -39.89
N GLU A 77 -10.18 34.24 -40.42
CA GLU A 77 -11.21 33.31 -39.92
C GLU A 77 -10.81 32.75 -38.55
N PRO A 78 -11.71 32.75 -37.54
CA PRO A 78 -11.41 32.18 -36.22
C PRO A 78 -11.25 30.66 -36.29
N PRO A 79 -10.34 30.05 -35.50
CA PRO A 79 -10.16 28.60 -35.49
C PRO A 79 -11.44 27.89 -35.06
N SER A 80 -11.74 26.74 -35.68
CA SER A 80 -12.91 25.93 -35.34
C SER A 80 -12.89 25.51 -33.86
N SER A 81 -14.07 25.23 -33.28
CA SER A 81 -14.15 24.88 -31.85
C SER A 81 -13.33 23.63 -31.50
N LEU A 82 -13.20 22.68 -32.42
CA LEU A 82 -12.28 21.53 -32.31
C LEU A 82 -10.80 21.93 -32.29
N VAL A 83 -10.37 22.86 -33.16
CA VAL A 83 -8.99 23.39 -33.18
C VAL A 83 -8.71 24.23 -31.93
N ALA A 84 -9.68 25.01 -31.45
CA ALA A 84 -9.57 25.76 -30.20
C ALA A 84 -9.43 24.81 -28.98
N MET A 85 -10.18 23.71 -28.94
CA MET A 85 -10.04 22.67 -27.91
C MET A 85 -8.68 21.97 -27.99
N HIS A 86 -8.24 21.58 -29.19
CA HIS A 86 -6.90 20.98 -29.42
C HIS A 86 -5.77 21.91 -28.94
N THR A 87 -5.84 23.19 -29.30
CA THR A 87 -4.88 24.23 -28.89
C THR A 87 -4.88 24.42 -27.36
N ALA A 88 -6.06 24.43 -26.73
CA ALA A 88 -6.17 24.52 -25.27
C ALA A 88 -5.60 23.27 -24.56
N CYS A 89 -5.83 22.08 -25.11
CA CYS A 89 -5.25 20.83 -24.59
C CYS A 89 -3.71 20.82 -24.69
N LEU A 90 -3.14 21.25 -25.83
CA LEU A 90 -1.69 21.40 -26.00
C LEU A 90 -1.08 22.46 -25.07
N ARG A 91 -1.76 23.60 -24.88
CA ARG A 91 -1.25 24.71 -24.06
C ARG A 91 -1.31 24.42 -22.56
N ASP A 92 -2.37 23.77 -22.09
CA ASP A 92 -2.64 23.56 -20.66
C ASP A 92 -2.22 22.16 -20.18
N ASN A 93 -1.61 21.33 -21.04
CA ASN A 93 -1.36 19.89 -20.83
C ASN A 93 -2.61 19.14 -20.35
N LYS A 94 -3.70 19.26 -21.12
CA LYS A 94 -4.98 18.57 -20.86
C LYS A 94 -5.29 17.54 -21.94
N THR A 95 -6.24 16.69 -21.61
CA THR A 95 -6.95 15.81 -22.53
C THR A 95 -8.41 16.23 -22.61
N ALA A 96 -9.04 16.01 -23.75
CA ALA A 96 -10.51 15.99 -23.83
C ALA A 96 -10.98 14.58 -23.49
N VAL A 97 -11.93 14.44 -22.56
CA VAL A 97 -12.32 13.15 -21.98
C VAL A 97 -13.75 12.79 -22.38
N PHE A 98 -14.06 11.51 -22.51
CA PHE A 98 -15.43 11.02 -22.54
C PHE A 98 -15.58 9.65 -21.84
N PRO A 99 -16.61 9.46 -20.99
CA PRO A 99 -16.81 8.22 -20.24
C PRO A 99 -17.47 7.13 -21.09
N LEU A 100 -17.09 5.87 -20.82
CA LEU A 100 -17.61 4.64 -21.42
C LEU A 100 -17.91 3.60 -20.31
N GLY A 101 -18.80 3.96 -19.38
CA GLY A 101 -19.21 3.08 -18.28
C GLY A 101 -18.17 3.04 -17.15
N ALA A 102 -17.51 1.90 -16.97
CA ALA A 102 -16.43 1.73 -15.99
C ALA A 102 -15.05 2.20 -16.50
N GLU A 103 -14.99 2.66 -17.75
CA GLU A 103 -13.80 3.13 -18.44
C GLU A 103 -14.04 4.56 -18.98
N GLU A 104 -12.98 5.23 -19.40
CA GLU A 104 -13.05 6.50 -20.11
C GLU A 104 -11.99 6.58 -21.21
N ILE A 105 -12.24 7.43 -22.21
CA ILE A 105 -11.28 7.70 -23.28
C ILE A 105 -10.72 9.10 -23.14
N HIS A 106 -9.39 9.17 -23.13
CA HIS A 106 -8.62 10.41 -23.14
C HIS A 106 -8.12 10.69 -24.56
N LEU A 107 -8.57 11.82 -25.11
CA LEU A 107 -8.08 12.40 -26.35
C LEU A 107 -6.87 13.28 -26.02
N VAL A 108 -5.67 12.73 -26.25
CA VAL A 108 -4.41 13.46 -26.17
C VAL A 108 -4.26 14.31 -27.42
N ALA A 109 -4.15 15.63 -27.27
CA ALA A 109 -3.84 16.51 -28.39
C ALA A 109 -2.37 16.32 -28.79
N MET A 110 -2.13 15.99 -30.07
CA MET A 110 -0.81 15.74 -30.64
C MET A 110 -0.45 16.79 -31.69
N LYS A 111 0.85 17.00 -31.92
CA LYS A 111 1.35 17.83 -33.03
C LYS A 111 1.71 16.95 -34.23
N PRO A 112 1.18 17.20 -35.43
CA PRO A 112 1.70 16.56 -36.65
C PRO A 112 3.12 17.06 -36.98
N LYS A 113 3.90 16.23 -37.69
CA LYS A 113 5.21 16.60 -38.26
C LYS A 113 5.07 17.61 -39.40
N SER A 114 3.95 17.56 -40.11
CA SER A 114 3.56 18.61 -41.04
C SER A 114 2.98 19.79 -40.25
N ASN A 115 3.65 20.95 -40.30
CA ASN A 115 3.20 22.17 -39.62
C ASN A 115 1.98 22.81 -40.33
N LEU A 116 0.88 22.07 -40.42
CA LEU A 116 -0.40 22.51 -40.97
C LEU A 116 -1.14 23.38 -39.94
N PRO A 117 -1.31 24.70 -40.18
CA PRO A 117 -2.12 25.53 -39.30
C PRO A 117 -3.58 25.07 -39.33
N ASN A 118 -4.27 25.22 -38.20
CA ASN A 118 -5.68 24.84 -38.03
C ASN A 118 -5.99 23.34 -38.27
N HIS A 119 -5.01 22.45 -38.12
CA HIS A 119 -5.20 20.99 -38.12
C HIS A 119 -5.16 20.44 -36.68
N ALA A 120 -6.24 19.77 -36.26
CA ALA A 120 -6.42 19.21 -34.92
C ALA A 120 -6.22 17.69 -34.92
N CYS A 121 -5.11 17.23 -34.36
CA CYS A 121 -4.70 15.83 -34.30
C CYS A 121 -4.82 15.29 -32.87
N PHE A 122 -5.43 14.11 -32.69
CA PHE A 122 -5.59 13.48 -31.37
C PHE A 122 -5.28 11.97 -31.38
N TRP A 123 -4.67 11.49 -30.30
CA TRP A 123 -4.54 10.06 -29.98
C TRP A 123 -5.54 9.67 -28.88
N GLY A 124 -6.29 8.59 -29.08
CA GLY A 124 -7.34 8.12 -28.18
C GLY A 124 -6.89 6.94 -27.32
N TYR A 125 -6.68 7.17 -26.03
CA TYR A 125 -6.32 6.15 -25.04
C TYR A 125 -7.53 5.73 -24.21
N LYS A 126 -7.71 4.43 -24.00
CA LYS A 126 -8.80 3.85 -23.20
C LYS A 126 -8.27 3.39 -21.85
N VAL A 127 -8.82 3.90 -20.75
CA VAL A 127 -8.36 3.61 -19.37
C VAL A 127 -9.55 3.36 -18.42
N PRO A 128 -9.34 2.66 -17.29
CA PRO A 128 -10.31 2.63 -16.20
C PRO A 128 -10.67 4.03 -15.70
N LEU A 129 -11.94 4.24 -15.36
CA LEU A 129 -12.46 5.53 -14.89
C LEU A 129 -11.65 6.07 -13.71
N GLY A 130 -11.21 7.33 -13.80
CA GLY A 130 -10.45 8.01 -12.74
C GLY A 130 -8.94 7.76 -12.76
N LEU A 131 -8.46 6.66 -13.36
CA LEU A 131 -7.04 6.24 -13.30
C LEU A 131 -6.07 7.33 -13.77
N TYR A 132 -6.40 8.01 -14.87
CA TYR A 132 -5.60 9.12 -15.38
C TYR A 132 -5.48 10.25 -14.35
N SER A 133 -6.57 10.63 -13.69
CA SER A 133 -6.60 11.75 -12.74
C SER A 133 -5.85 11.43 -11.45
N SER A 134 -5.99 10.20 -10.94
CA SER A 134 -5.26 9.70 -9.78
C SER A 134 -3.76 9.68 -10.06
N CYS A 135 -3.34 9.01 -11.15
CA CYS A 135 -1.93 8.86 -11.48
C CYS A 135 -1.29 10.18 -11.93
N LEU A 136 -2.00 11.08 -12.63
CA LEU A 136 -1.51 12.43 -12.90
C LEU A 136 -1.18 13.18 -11.60
N SER A 137 -2.07 13.11 -10.61
CA SER A 137 -1.87 13.74 -9.30
C SER A 137 -0.66 13.15 -8.57
N MET A 138 -0.52 11.83 -8.59
CA MET A 138 0.62 11.11 -7.99
C MET A 138 1.95 11.44 -8.69
N LEU A 139 1.99 11.39 -10.02
CA LEU A 139 3.17 11.75 -10.82
C LEU A 139 3.59 13.20 -10.54
N ASN A 140 2.67 14.17 -10.63
CA ASN A 140 2.90 15.59 -10.30
C ASN A 140 3.58 15.76 -8.93
N LEU A 141 3.05 15.09 -7.90
CA LEU A 141 3.53 15.18 -6.51
C LEU A 141 4.83 14.39 -6.23
N ARG A 142 5.36 13.62 -7.18
CA ARG A 142 6.45 12.63 -6.99
C ARG A 142 6.09 11.57 -5.94
N CYS A 143 4.85 11.11 -5.98
CA CYS A 143 4.24 10.18 -5.04
C CYS A 143 3.95 8.84 -5.74
N LEU A 144 4.12 7.73 -5.04
CA LEU A 144 3.78 6.37 -5.52
C LEU A 144 2.71 5.72 -4.61
N GLY A 145 2.18 4.56 -4.99
CA GLY A 145 1.36 3.74 -4.11
C GLY A 145 2.25 2.94 -3.15
N ILE A 146 1.82 2.77 -1.90
CA ILE A 146 2.37 1.72 -1.01
C ILE A 146 1.24 0.92 -0.38
N VAL A 147 1.32 -0.40 -0.47
CA VAL A 147 0.35 -1.33 0.10
C VAL A 147 1.02 -2.13 1.21
N PHE A 148 0.41 -2.14 2.39
CA PHE A 148 0.87 -2.92 3.53
C PHE A 148 -0.04 -4.11 3.78
N ASP A 149 0.55 -5.25 4.14
CA ASP A 149 -0.09 -6.22 5.03
C ASP A 149 0.06 -5.80 6.50
N LEU A 150 -0.67 -6.46 7.42
CA LEU A 150 -0.72 -6.14 8.84
C LEU A 150 -0.03 -7.22 9.69
N ASP A 151 -0.58 -8.42 9.72
CA ASP A 151 -0.18 -9.49 10.64
C ASP A 151 1.10 -10.18 10.19
N GLU A 152 2.06 -10.32 11.10
CA GLU A 152 3.40 -10.86 10.84
C GLU A 152 4.22 -9.99 9.84
N THR A 153 3.62 -8.99 9.19
CA THR A 153 4.29 -7.92 8.42
C THR A 153 4.64 -6.70 9.29
N LEU A 154 3.64 -6.05 9.90
CA LEU A 154 3.77 -4.81 10.70
C LEU A 154 3.46 -5.00 12.20
N ILE A 155 2.64 -6.00 12.55
CA ILE A 155 2.17 -6.26 13.91
C ILE A 155 2.07 -7.75 14.21
N VAL A 156 1.91 -8.10 15.49
CA VAL A 156 1.34 -9.39 15.92
C VAL A 156 0.35 -9.14 17.04
N ALA A 157 -0.93 -9.44 16.82
CA ALA A 157 -1.93 -9.46 17.88
C ALA A 157 -2.14 -10.88 18.45
N ASN A 158 -2.55 -10.95 19.72
CA ASN A 158 -3.00 -12.17 20.37
C ASN A 158 -4.22 -11.91 21.26
N THR A 159 -5.15 -12.87 21.27
CA THR A 159 -6.23 -12.99 22.25
C THR A 159 -5.78 -13.91 23.39
N THR A 160 -6.55 -13.97 24.48
CA THR A 160 -6.34 -14.95 25.56
C THR A 160 -6.27 -16.38 25.02
N ARG A 161 -7.18 -16.72 24.09
CA ARG A 161 -7.24 -18.04 23.44
C ARG A 161 -6.01 -18.30 22.56
N SER A 162 -5.56 -17.34 21.73
CA SER A 162 -4.39 -17.57 20.88
C SER A 162 -3.09 -17.69 21.67
N PHE A 163 -2.98 -17.01 22.82
CA PHE A 163 -1.89 -17.24 23.77
C PHE A 163 -1.93 -18.67 24.35
N GLU A 164 -3.09 -19.15 24.78
CA GLU A 164 -3.27 -20.50 25.34
C GLU A 164 -2.97 -21.57 24.29
N ASP A 165 -3.55 -21.45 23.09
CA ASP A 165 -3.28 -22.32 21.94
C ASP A 165 -1.78 -22.40 21.59
N ARG A 166 -1.05 -21.27 21.62
CA ARG A 166 0.40 -21.21 21.35
C ARG A 166 1.23 -21.80 22.49
N ILE A 167 0.90 -21.51 23.75
CA ILE A 167 1.56 -22.09 24.93
C ILE A 167 1.39 -23.61 24.96
N ASP A 168 0.18 -24.12 24.75
CA ASP A 168 -0.11 -25.56 24.76
C ASP A 168 0.54 -26.29 23.58
N ALA A 169 0.66 -25.63 22.41
CA ALA A 169 1.41 -26.17 21.28
C ALA A 169 2.90 -26.30 21.59
N LEU A 170 3.50 -25.28 22.20
CA LEU A 170 4.91 -25.31 22.60
C LEU A 170 5.17 -26.33 23.71
N GLN A 171 4.29 -26.46 24.72
CA GLN A 171 4.42 -27.49 25.75
C GLN A 171 4.35 -28.91 25.16
N ARG A 172 3.45 -29.16 24.19
CA ARG A 172 3.34 -30.45 23.48
C ARG A 172 4.49 -30.75 22.52
N LYS A 173 5.19 -29.73 22.00
CA LYS A 173 6.49 -29.90 21.33
C LYS A 173 7.59 -30.18 22.37
N LEU A 174 7.63 -29.43 23.47
CA LEU A 174 8.67 -29.48 24.50
C LEU A 174 8.77 -30.86 25.16
N SER A 175 7.64 -31.52 25.43
CA SER A 175 7.60 -32.87 25.98
C SER A 175 8.12 -33.97 25.04
N LYS A 176 8.53 -33.62 23.81
CA LYS A 176 9.10 -34.53 22.79
C LYS A 176 10.51 -34.12 22.36
N GLU A 177 10.96 -32.92 22.74
CA GLU A 177 12.27 -32.41 22.38
C GLU A 177 13.34 -32.99 23.34
N THR A 178 14.53 -33.24 22.80
CA THR A 178 15.67 -33.80 23.55
C THR A 178 16.91 -32.91 23.50
N ASP A 179 17.02 -31.97 22.56
CA ASP A 179 18.11 -31.00 22.54
C ASP A 179 17.98 -29.93 23.65
N PRO A 180 18.97 -29.79 24.56
CA PRO A 180 18.94 -28.77 25.61
C PRO A 180 18.86 -27.32 25.10
N GLN A 181 19.38 -27.01 23.91
CA GLN A 181 19.34 -25.64 23.39
C GLN A 181 17.93 -25.25 22.92
N ARG A 182 17.29 -26.09 22.10
CA ARG A 182 15.88 -25.94 21.72
C ARG A 182 14.95 -25.94 22.94
N ILE A 183 15.15 -26.84 23.91
CA ILE A 183 14.40 -26.87 25.19
C ILE A 183 14.46 -25.50 25.88
N SER A 184 15.66 -24.92 26.00
CA SER A 184 15.87 -23.61 26.61
C SER A 184 15.18 -22.48 25.83
N GLY A 185 15.31 -22.48 24.50
CA GLY A 185 14.66 -21.51 23.62
C GLY A 185 13.13 -21.54 23.72
N MET A 186 12.54 -22.74 23.70
CA MET A 186 11.09 -22.96 23.82
C MET A 186 10.56 -22.60 25.20
N LEU A 187 11.30 -22.90 26.28
CA LEU A 187 10.94 -22.44 27.64
C LEU A 187 10.95 -20.91 27.73
N ALA A 188 11.92 -20.25 27.10
CA ALA A 188 11.98 -18.79 27.04
C ALA A 188 10.84 -18.18 26.19
N GLU A 189 10.42 -18.84 25.11
CA GLU A 189 9.25 -18.44 24.32
C GLU A 189 7.94 -18.61 25.09
N ILE A 190 7.72 -19.77 25.74
CA ILE A 190 6.57 -20.01 26.61
C ILE A 190 6.49 -18.93 27.70
N LYS A 191 7.62 -18.56 28.32
CA LYS A 191 7.69 -17.48 29.31
C LYS A 191 7.23 -16.14 28.75
N ARG A 192 7.68 -15.75 27.55
CA ARG A 192 7.24 -14.51 26.88
C ARG A 192 5.73 -14.49 26.61
N TYR A 193 5.16 -15.61 26.13
CA TYR A 193 3.70 -15.72 25.96
C TYR A 193 2.94 -15.69 27.29
N GLN A 194 3.47 -16.27 28.37
CA GLN A 194 2.84 -16.25 29.70
C GLN A 194 2.84 -14.85 30.33
N GLU A 195 3.92 -14.08 30.15
CA GLU A 195 4.02 -12.68 30.61
C GLU A 195 2.97 -11.80 29.91
N ASP A 196 2.91 -11.86 28.58
CA ASP A 196 1.95 -11.08 27.79
C ASP A 196 0.49 -11.55 27.99
N ARG A 197 0.23 -12.86 28.13
CA ARG A 197 -1.11 -13.37 28.51
C ARG A 197 -1.56 -12.85 29.88
N THR A 198 -0.64 -12.76 30.83
CA THR A 198 -0.91 -12.21 32.17
C THR A 198 -1.24 -10.72 32.08
N MET A 199 -0.53 -9.97 31.23
CA MET A 199 -0.82 -8.56 30.95
C MET A 199 -2.21 -8.38 30.30
N LEU A 200 -2.55 -9.18 29.29
CA LEU A 200 -3.87 -9.17 28.67
C LEU A 200 -4.99 -9.50 29.66
N LYS A 201 -4.77 -10.47 30.56
CA LYS A 201 -5.74 -10.80 31.62
C LYS A 201 -6.00 -9.63 32.58
N GLN A 202 -4.97 -8.90 33.02
CA GLN A 202 -5.16 -7.72 33.89
C GLN A 202 -6.06 -6.66 33.21
N TYR A 203 -5.86 -6.43 31.91
CA TYR A 203 -6.66 -5.51 31.12
C TYR A 203 -8.11 -5.98 30.92
N ILE A 204 -8.33 -7.29 30.68
CA ILE A 204 -9.68 -7.90 30.59
C ILE A 204 -10.42 -7.79 31.93
N ASP A 205 -9.75 -8.10 33.04
CA ASP A 205 -10.36 -8.13 34.37
C ASP A 205 -10.65 -6.71 34.90
N GLY A 206 -9.70 -5.77 34.74
CA GLY A 206 -9.69 -4.50 35.49
C GLY A 206 -9.47 -3.21 34.68
N ASP A 207 -9.43 -3.24 33.35
CA ASP A 207 -9.14 -2.06 32.50
C ASP A 207 -7.82 -1.33 32.86
N GLN A 208 -6.85 -2.09 33.40
CA GLN A 208 -5.54 -1.59 33.81
C GLN A 208 -4.47 -2.69 33.70
N VAL A 209 -3.21 -2.29 33.66
CA VAL A 209 -2.02 -3.16 33.59
C VAL A 209 -0.98 -2.67 34.59
N ILE A 210 -0.27 -3.58 35.25
CA ILE A 210 0.90 -3.29 36.07
C ILE A 210 2.13 -3.87 35.37
N ASP A 211 3.07 -3.00 34.99
CA ASP A 211 4.32 -3.39 34.32
C ASP A 211 5.51 -2.61 34.89
N GLY A 212 6.61 -3.30 35.20
CA GLY A 212 7.77 -2.70 35.87
C GLY A 212 7.46 -2.04 37.23
N GLY A 213 6.35 -2.40 37.88
CA GLY A 213 5.83 -1.73 39.09
C GLY A 213 5.03 -0.45 38.83
N LYS A 214 4.94 0.00 37.58
CA LYS A 214 4.14 1.16 37.15
C LYS A 214 2.74 0.69 36.70
N MET A 215 1.70 1.33 37.21
CA MET A 215 0.32 1.07 36.83
C MET A 215 -0.08 1.94 35.63
N TYR A 216 -0.56 1.30 34.58
CA TYR A 216 -1.13 1.91 33.38
C TYR A 216 -2.64 1.66 33.40
N LYS A 217 -3.44 2.72 33.22
CA LYS A 217 -4.90 2.62 33.13
C LYS A 217 -5.37 2.86 31.71
N VAL A 218 -6.53 2.32 31.38
CA VAL A 218 -7.18 2.54 30.08
C VAL A 218 -7.35 4.03 29.76
N GLN A 219 -7.10 4.37 28.51
CA GLN A 219 -7.40 5.65 27.89
C GLN A 219 -8.57 5.47 26.92
N SER A 220 -9.47 6.45 26.88
CA SER A 220 -10.64 6.44 26.00
C SER A 220 -10.31 7.14 24.68
N GLU A 221 -9.92 6.37 23.67
CA GLU A 221 -9.65 6.90 22.32
C GLU A 221 -10.98 7.01 21.56
N VAL A 222 -11.38 8.22 21.15
CA VAL A 222 -12.58 8.44 20.34
C VAL A 222 -12.28 8.13 18.88
N VAL A 223 -13.10 7.27 18.28
CA VAL A 223 -13.01 6.86 16.89
C VAL A 223 -14.09 7.60 16.09
N PRO A 224 -13.72 8.42 15.10
CA PRO A 224 -14.68 9.02 14.17
C PRO A 224 -15.51 7.94 13.46
N PRO A 225 -16.81 8.19 13.19
CA PRO A 225 -17.63 7.23 12.47
C PRO A 225 -17.10 7.02 11.04
N LEU A 226 -17.11 5.76 10.59
CA LEU A 226 -16.58 5.34 9.28
C LEU A 226 -17.52 5.67 8.11
N ALA A 227 -18.76 6.10 8.40
CA ALA A 227 -19.75 6.63 7.47
C ALA A 227 -20.77 7.49 8.24
N ASP A 228 -21.43 8.43 7.56
CA ASP A 228 -22.17 9.56 8.15
C ASP A 228 -23.30 9.22 9.15
N ASN A 229 -23.79 7.98 9.17
CA ASN A 229 -24.88 7.52 10.04
C ASN A 229 -24.45 6.71 11.28
N HIS A 230 -23.15 6.52 11.52
CA HIS A 230 -22.68 5.87 12.76
C HIS A 230 -22.41 6.89 13.87
N GLN A 231 -22.62 6.49 15.13
CA GLN A 231 -22.15 7.27 16.28
C GLN A 231 -20.62 7.10 16.47
N PRO A 232 -19.90 8.11 16.98
CA PRO A 232 -18.50 7.96 17.37
C PRO A 232 -18.33 6.83 18.40
N MET A 233 -17.42 5.90 18.15
CA MET A 233 -17.14 4.81 19.09
C MET A 233 -16.03 5.20 20.06
N ILE A 234 -16.15 4.83 21.33
CA ILE A 234 -15.07 5.00 22.31
C ILE A 234 -14.32 3.68 22.44
N ARG A 235 -13.02 3.66 22.10
CA ARG A 235 -12.15 2.49 22.26
C ARG A 235 -11.42 2.56 23.61
N PRO A 236 -11.50 1.50 24.43
CA PRO A 236 -10.60 1.33 25.56
C PRO A 236 -9.22 0.91 25.03
N VAL A 237 -8.17 1.69 25.32
CA VAL A 237 -6.80 1.44 24.86
C VAL A 237 -5.76 1.63 25.98
N ILE A 238 -4.74 0.78 26.06
CA ILE A 238 -3.52 1.01 26.85
C ILE A 238 -2.31 0.92 25.91
N ARG A 239 -1.50 1.97 25.82
CA ARG A 239 -0.27 1.99 25.01
C ARG A 239 0.97 1.95 25.92
N LEU A 240 1.77 0.89 25.82
CA LEU A 240 3.05 0.71 26.50
C LEU A 240 4.19 0.99 25.51
N GLN A 241 4.47 2.28 25.29
CA GLN A 241 5.41 2.76 24.27
C GLN A 241 6.79 2.12 24.40
N ASP A 242 7.33 2.03 25.63
CA ASP A 242 8.65 1.45 25.95
C ASP A 242 8.81 -0.03 25.53
N LYS A 243 7.72 -0.72 25.19
CA LYS A 243 7.69 -2.14 24.78
C LYS A 243 7.08 -2.38 23.39
N SER A 244 6.65 -1.33 22.70
CA SER A 244 5.83 -1.41 21.48
C SER A 244 4.57 -2.27 21.65
N ILE A 245 3.97 -2.30 22.85
CA ILE A 245 2.75 -3.06 23.14
C ILE A 245 1.54 -2.11 23.20
N ILE A 246 0.42 -2.53 22.63
CA ILE A 246 -0.89 -1.90 22.80
C ILE A 246 -1.91 -2.96 23.20
N LEU A 247 -2.77 -2.65 24.16
CA LEU A 247 -3.96 -3.44 24.48
C LEU A 247 -5.21 -2.67 24.04
N THR A 248 -6.11 -3.33 23.31
CA THR A 248 -7.39 -2.76 22.82
C THR A 248 -8.48 -3.84 22.80
N ARG A 249 -9.69 -3.51 22.34
CA ARG A 249 -10.80 -4.44 22.08
C ARG A 249 -11.30 -4.30 20.65
N ILE A 250 -11.52 -5.41 19.94
CA ILE A 250 -12.05 -5.41 18.56
C ILE A 250 -13.53 -5.00 18.53
N ASN A 251 -14.30 -5.30 19.59
CA ASN A 251 -15.57 -4.66 19.90
C ASN A 251 -15.47 -4.02 21.31
N PRO A 252 -15.57 -2.68 21.45
CA PRO A 252 -15.31 -2.00 22.72
C PRO A 252 -16.26 -2.45 23.85
N SER A 253 -17.45 -2.94 23.49
CA SER A 253 -18.49 -3.41 24.43
C SER A 253 -18.27 -4.84 24.93
N ILE A 254 -17.41 -5.63 24.27
CA ILE A 254 -17.22 -7.06 24.56
C ILE A 254 -15.79 -7.29 25.04
N ARG A 255 -15.62 -7.51 26.36
CA ARG A 255 -14.31 -7.71 26.99
C ARG A 255 -13.53 -8.91 26.43
N ASP A 256 -14.21 -9.96 25.97
CA ASP A 256 -13.56 -11.14 25.39
C ASP A 256 -12.92 -10.89 24.02
N THR A 257 -13.27 -9.78 23.35
CA THR A 257 -12.59 -9.31 22.13
C THR A 257 -11.31 -8.50 22.43
N SER A 258 -10.81 -8.54 23.66
CA SER A 258 -9.55 -7.89 24.02
C SER A 258 -8.37 -8.57 23.36
N VAL A 259 -7.47 -7.75 22.79
CA VAL A 259 -6.22 -8.20 22.16
C VAL A 259 -5.03 -7.46 22.74
N LEU A 260 -3.90 -8.16 22.85
CA LEU A 260 -2.58 -7.57 23.03
C LEU A 260 -1.87 -7.57 21.69
N VAL A 261 -1.52 -6.38 21.21
CA VAL A 261 -0.88 -6.10 19.93
C VAL A 261 0.56 -5.67 20.17
N ARG A 262 1.52 -6.36 19.55
CA ARG A 262 2.90 -5.87 19.43
C ARG A 262 3.05 -5.17 18.09
N LEU A 263 3.56 -3.94 18.10
CA LEU A 263 3.99 -3.23 16.89
C LEU A 263 5.44 -3.63 16.55
N ARG A 264 5.74 -3.77 15.27
CA ARG A 264 7.11 -4.03 14.80
C ARG A 264 8.01 -2.80 15.02
N PRO A 265 9.26 -2.97 15.49
CA PRO A 265 10.19 -1.86 15.69
C PRO A 265 10.41 -1.01 14.43
N ALA A 266 10.70 0.28 14.64
CA ALA A 266 10.86 1.30 13.59
C ALA A 266 9.61 1.58 12.71
N TRP A 267 8.41 1.18 13.14
CA TRP A 267 7.16 1.63 12.48
C TRP A 267 7.07 3.16 12.41
N ASP A 268 7.41 3.88 13.47
CA ASP A 268 7.33 5.35 13.49
C ASP A 268 8.37 6.03 12.56
N ASP A 269 9.54 5.42 12.34
CA ASP A 269 10.52 5.88 11.35
C ASP A 269 10.00 5.74 9.91
N LEU A 270 9.35 4.60 9.63
CA LEU A 270 8.70 4.34 8.34
C LEU A 270 7.50 5.28 8.15
N ARG A 271 6.58 5.36 9.13
CA ARG A 271 5.43 6.28 9.14
C ARG A 271 5.86 7.73 8.90
N SER A 272 6.87 8.20 9.63
CA SER A 272 7.43 9.55 9.46
C SER A 272 8.06 9.79 8.09
N TYR A 273 8.64 8.75 7.47
CA TYR A 273 9.17 8.83 6.11
C TYR A 273 8.06 9.02 5.06
N LEU A 274 6.91 8.34 5.21
CA LEU A 274 5.83 8.36 4.21
C LEU A 274 5.17 9.74 4.04
N ILE A 275 5.09 10.55 5.11
CA ILE A 275 4.42 11.86 5.17
C ILE A 275 5.37 13.05 5.47
N ALA A 276 6.67 12.87 5.21
CA ALA A 276 7.71 13.82 5.61
C ALA A 276 7.49 15.25 5.06
N ARG A 277 7.73 16.25 5.91
CA ARG A 277 7.64 17.70 5.57
C ARG A 277 6.27 18.14 5.02
N GLY A 278 5.19 17.51 5.48
CA GLY A 278 3.82 17.87 5.07
C GLY A 278 3.47 17.48 3.64
N ARG A 279 4.24 16.58 3.02
CA ARG A 279 3.96 16.01 1.69
C ARG A 279 3.98 14.49 1.78
N LYS A 280 2.98 13.84 1.17
CA LYS A 280 3.02 12.39 0.97
C LYS A 280 4.10 12.05 -0.05
N ARG A 281 5.01 11.15 0.33
CA ARG A 281 5.91 10.43 -0.60
C ARG A 281 5.22 9.20 -1.19
N PHE A 282 4.25 8.66 -0.46
CA PHE A 282 3.43 7.54 -0.88
C PHE A 282 1.97 7.76 -0.47
N GLU A 283 1.05 7.35 -1.33
CA GLU A 283 -0.35 7.13 -0.99
C GLU A 283 -0.50 5.72 -0.42
N VAL A 284 -1.01 5.63 0.81
CA VAL A 284 -0.98 4.40 1.60
C VAL A 284 -2.31 3.63 1.47
N TYR A 285 -2.19 2.30 1.39
CA TYR A 285 -3.26 1.31 1.27
C TYR A 285 -2.97 0.09 2.15
N VAL A 286 -3.99 -0.71 2.44
CA VAL A 286 -3.87 -1.95 3.23
C VAL A 286 -4.51 -3.12 2.48
N CYS A 287 -3.78 -4.24 2.37
CA CYS A 287 -4.26 -5.47 1.74
C CYS A 287 -3.87 -6.67 2.61
N THR A 288 -4.82 -7.17 3.39
CA THR A 288 -4.60 -8.24 4.37
C THR A 288 -5.59 -9.39 4.19
N MET A 289 -5.26 -10.56 4.74
CA MET A 289 -6.18 -11.72 4.81
C MET A 289 -7.03 -11.74 6.09
N ALA A 290 -6.80 -10.79 7.01
CA ALA A 290 -7.53 -10.68 8.26
C ALA A 290 -8.94 -10.09 8.10
N GLU A 291 -9.81 -10.35 9.08
CA GLU A 291 -11.20 -9.87 9.11
C GLU A 291 -11.29 -8.34 9.25
N ARG A 292 -12.39 -7.76 8.74
CA ARG A 292 -12.50 -6.31 8.51
C ARG A 292 -12.46 -5.47 9.79
N ASP A 293 -13.22 -5.85 10.81
CA ASP A 293 -13.27 -5.09 12.07
C ASP A 293 -11.95 -5.16 12.84
N TYR A 294 -11.25 -6.30 12.75
CA TYR A 294 -9.89 -6.46 13.25
C TYR A 294 -8.92 -5.56 12.49
N ALA A 295 -8.89 -5.66 11.16
CA ALA A 295 -7.95 -4.90 10.32
C ALA A 295 -8.14 -3.38 10.43
N LEU A 296 -9.38 -2.91 10.56
CA LEU A 296 -9.70 -1.50 10.83
C LEU A 296 -9.15 -1.02 12.19
N GLU A 297 -9.33 -1.80 13.25
CA GLU A 297 -8.76 -1.45 14.57
C GLU A 297 -7.22 -1.52 14.57
N MET A 298 -6.63 -2.53 13.93
CA MET A 298 -5.16 -2.64 13.81
C MET A 298 -4.55 -1.47 13.05
N TRP A 299 -5.16 -1.06 11.93
CA TRP A 299 -4.69 0.13 11.21
C TRP A 299 -4.87 1.42 12.05
N ARG A 300 -5.97 1.55 12.79
CA ARG A 300 -6.21 2.68 13.70
C ARG A 300 -5.18 2.74 14.85
N LEU A 301 -4.60 1.61 15.27
CA LEU A 301 -3.49 1.61 16.22
C LEU A 301 -2.18 2.12 15.61
N LEU A 302 -1.93 1.80 14.33
CA LEU A 302 -0.75 2.18 13.55
C LEU A 302 -0.76 3.64 13.07
N ASP A 303 -1.92 4.18 12.67
CA ASP A 303 -2.14 5.56 12.23
C ASP A 303 -3.26 6.26 13.04
N PRO A 304 -3.05 6.49 14.37
CA PRO A 304 -4.09 7.03 15.25
C PRO A 304 -4.56 8.43 14.87
N ASP A 305 -3.70 9.22 14.21
CA ASP A 305 -3.99 10.58 13.75
C ASP A 305 -4.63 10.62 12.35
N SER A 306 -4.84 9.47 11.69
CA SER A 306 -5.33 9.36 10.29
C SER A 306 -4.50 10.18 9.27
N ARG A 307 -3.16 10.21 9.43
CA ARG A 307 -2.24 11.00 8.58
C ARG A 307 -1.75 10.26 7.35
N LEU A 308 -1.64 8.93 7.41
CA LEU A 308 -1.32 8.08 6.26
C LEU A 308 -2.57 7.88 5.40
N ILE A 309 -3.67 7.48 6.04
CA ILE A 309 -4.98 7.28 5.41
C ILE A 309 -6.02 8.07 6.20
N ASN A 310 -6.74 8.97 5.51
CA ASN A 310 -7.84 9.71 6.11
C ASN A 310 -8.99 8.76 6.50
N SER A 311 -9.66 8.99 7.62
CA SER A 311 -10.73 8.13 8.14
C SER A 311 -11.88 7.86 7.16
N VAL A 312 -12.22 8.81 6.28
CA VAL A 312 -13.25 8.66 5.23
C VAL A 312 -12.76 7.79 4.06
N GLN A 313 -11.46 7.78 3.81
CA GLN A 313 -10.82 6.97 2.77
C GLN A 313 -10.47 5.55 3.25
N LEU A 314 -10.30 5.35 4.56
CA LEU A 314 -9.90 4.06 5.15
C LEU A 314 -10.82 2.88 4.78
N PRO A 315 -12.16 3.00 4.77
CA PRO A 315 -13.05 1.92 4.31
C PRO A 315 -12.78 1.45 2.88
N HIS A 316 -12.33 2.35 2.00
CA HIS A 316 -12.09 2.08 0.58
C HIS A 316 -10.68 1.56 0.31
N ARG A 317 -9.69 2.07 1.06
CA ARG A 317 -8.27 1.70 0.92
C ARG A 317 -7.83 0.48 1.73
N LEU A 318 -8.68 -0.07 2.59
CA LEU A 318 -8.44 -1.29 3.34
C LEU A 318 -9.24 -2.44 2.74
N VAL A 319 -8.51 -3.35 2.09
CA VAL A 319 -9.02 -4.56 1.44
C VAL A 319 -8.73 -5.78 2.31
N CYS A 320 -9.78 -6.53 2.62
CA CYS A 320 -9.71 -7.84 3.28
C CYS A 320 -9.92 -8.93 2.23
N VAL A 321 -8.91 -9.79 2.04
CA VAL A 321 -8.91 -10.88 1.05
C VAL A 321 -9.42 -12.16 1.71
N LYS A 322 -10.38 -12.83 1.07
CA LYS A 322 -10.96 -14.08 1.57
C LYS A 322 -9.91 -15.20 1.58
N SER A 323 -9.97 -16.07 2.60
CA SER A 323 -9.14 -17.28 2.63
C SER A 323 -9.37 -18.14 1.38
N GLY A 324 -8.30 -18.71 0.83
CA GLY A 324 -8.30 -19.42 -0.46
C GLY A 324 -8.19 -18.50 -1.69
N SER A 325 -8.28 -17.18 -1.54
CA SER A 325 -7.99 -16.20 -2.60
C SER A 325 -6.61 -15.57 -2.40
N LYS A 326 -5.98 -15.13 -3.49
CA LYS A 326 -4.75 -14.32 -3.44
C LYS A 326 -5.05 -12.82 -3.36
N LYS A 327 -4.07 -12.06 -2.88
CA LYS A 327 -4.00 -10.60 -2.95
C LYS A 327 -3.65 -10.17 -4.38
N SER A 328 -4.25 -9.09 -4.88
CA SER A 328 -3.85 -8.46 -6.16
C SER A 328 -4.02 -6.96 -6.10
N LEU A 329 -3.06 -6.24 -6.69
CA LEU A 329 -3.08 -4.78 -6.81
C LEU A 329 -4.31 -4.27 -7.58
N LEU A 330 -4.85 -5.07 -8.50
CA LEU A 330 -6.07 -4.75 -9.23
C LEU A 330 -7.31 -4.65 -8.32
N ASN A 331 -7.38 -5.46 -7.24
CA ASN A 331 -8.44 -5.34 -6.22
C ASN A 331 -8.18 -4.18 -5.25
N VAL A 332 -6.91 -3.85 -4.97
CA VAL A 332 -6.57 -2.71 -4.11
C VAL A 332 -6.92 -1.38 -4.77
N PHE A 333 -6.77 -1.28 -6.10
CA PHE A 333 -7.04 -0.07 -6.89
C PHE A 333 -8.27 -0.22 -7.81
N HIS A 334 -9.29 -0.94 -7.35
CA HIS A 334 -10.52 -1.23 -8.11
C HIS A 334 -11.34 0.03 -8.49
N ASP A 335 -11.07 1.15 -7.82
CA ASP A 335 -11.65 2.49 -8.02
C ASP A 335 -10.80 3.39 -8.93
N GLY A 336 -9.69 2.88 -9.49
CA GLY A 336 -8.75 3.69 -10.27
C GLY A 336 -7.84 4.59 -9.43
N SER A 337 -7.65 4.33 -8.14
CA SER A 337 -6.82 5.19 -7.27
C SER A 337 -5.31 5.13 -7.55
N CYS A 338 -4.81 4.10 -8.22
CA CYS A 338 -3.40 3.93 -8.59
C CYS A 338 -3.24 2.89 -9.73
N HIS A 339 -2.22 3.04 -10.56
CA HIS A 339 -1.78 1.98 -11.48
C HIS A 339 -0.91 0.95 -10.73
N PRO A 340 -1.06 -0.38 -10.91
CA PRO A 340 -0.21 -1.38 -10.25
C PRO A 340 1.29 -1.15 -10.43
N GLY A 341 1.75 -0.76 -11.62
CA GLY A 341 3.16 -0.44 -11.89
C GLY A 341 3.72 0.77 -11.11
N MET A 342 2.85 1.58 -10.51
CA MET A 342 3.22 2.70 -9.64
C MET A 342 3.13 2.36 -8.14
N ALA A 343 2.93 1.09 -7.77
CA ALA A 343 2.73 0.67 -6.38
C ALA A 343 3.80 -0.29 -5.88
N LEU A 344 4.30 -0.01 -4.67
CA LEU A 344 5.15 -0.91 -3.87
C LEU A 344 4.29 -1.70 -2.89
N VAL A 345 4.56 -2.99 -2.72
CA VAL A 345 3.95 -3.82 -1.67
C VAL A 345 4.99 -4.16 -0.62
N ILE A 346 4.63 -4.05 0.67
CA ILE A 346 5.38 -4.61 1.81
C ILE A 346 4.52 -5.70 2.45
N ASP A 347 5.02 -6.94 2.44
CA ASP A 347 4.32 -8.15 2.87
C ASP A 347 5.36 -9.18 3.34
N ASP A 348 5.01 -10.07 4.27
CA ASP A 348 5.92 -11.14 4.70
C ASP A 348 5.96 -12.33 3.71
N ARG A 349 4.99 -12.43 2.79
CA ARG A 349 4.77 -13.61 1.94
C ARG A 349 4.55 -13.26 0.47
N LEU A 350 5.56 -13.53 -0.36
CA LEU A 350 5.46 -13.37 -1.82
C LEU A 350 4.28 -14.15 -2.43
N LYS A 351 4.10 -15.42 -2.07
CA LYS A 351 3.17 -16.34 -2.76
C LYS A 351 1.69 -16.17 -2.41
N VAL A 352 1.33 -15.26 -1.49
CA VAL A 352 -0.09 -14.88 -1.30
C VAL A 352 -0.55 -13.81 -2.31
N TRP A 353 0.36 -13.23 -3.09
CA TRP A 353 0.04 -12.30 -4.17
C TRP A 353 -0.11 -12.99 -5.53
N GLU A 354 -0.91 -12.40 -6.42
CA GLU A 354 -0.98 -12.83 -7.81
C GLU A 354 0.35 -12.70 -8.53
N GLU A 355 0.62 -13.62 -9.45
CA GLU A 355 1.95 -13.79 -10.05
C GLU A 355 2.43 -12.53 -10.79
N LYS A 356 1.53 -11.87 -11.53
CA LYS A 356 1.74 -10.56 -12.18
C LYS A 356 2.07 -9.40 -11.22
N ASP A 357 1.77 -9.55 -9.92
CA ASP A 357 1.96 -8.54 -8.88
C ASP A 357 3.17 -8.86 -7.99
N GLN A 358 3.65 -10.11 -7.98
CA GLN A 358 4.78 -10.57 -7.14
C GLN A 358 6.08 -9.80 -7.37
N CYS A 359 6.36 -9.33 -8.59
CA CYS A 359 7.53 -8.50 -8.88
C CYS A 359 7.54 -7.16 -8.14
N ARG A 360 6.41 -6.71 -7.56
CA ARG A 360 6.27 -5.45 -6.83
C ARG A 360 6.24 -5.63 -5.30
N VAL A 361 6.50 -6.85 -4.82
CA VAL A 361 6.48 -7.20 -3.39
C VAL A 361 7.89 -7.21 -2.82
N HIS A 362 8.19 -6.23 -1.96
CA HIS A 362 9.35 -6.32 -1.08
C HIS A 362 9.00 -7.23 0.10
N VAL A 363 9.52 -8.47 0.04
CA VAL A 363 9.32 -9.48 1.08
C VAL A 363 10.14 -9.11 2.32
N VAL A 364 9.46 -8.97 3.46
CA VAL A 364 10.11 -8.81 4.77
C VAL A 364 10.09 -10.13 5.54
N PRO A 365 11.05 -10.43 6.44
CA PRO A 365 10.93 -11.57 7.35
C PRO A 365 9.65 -11.47 8.20
N ALA A 366 9.00 -12.60 8.50
CA ALA A 366 7.83 -12.62 9.38
C ALA A 366 8.16 -12.17 10.82
N PHE A 367 7.50 -11.11 11.29
CA PHE A 367 7.67 -10.50 12.59
C PHE A 367 7.28 -11.47 13.71
N SER A 368 8.27 -12.15 14.28
CA SER A 368 8.08 -13.25 15.22
C SER A 368 8.63 -12.91 16.63
N PRO A 369 8.08 -11.91 17.35
CA PRO A 369 8.67 -11.36 18.57
C PRO A 369 8.71 -12.33 19.76
N TYR A 370 7.97 -13.44 19.70
CA TYR A 370 7.98 -14.48 20.72
C TYR A 370 9.01 -15.58 20.44
N TYR A 371 9.09 -16.07 19.20
CA TYR A 371 10.04 -17.09 18.79
C TYR A 371 11.48 -16.55 18.73
N ALA A 372 11.68 -15.44 18.00
CA ALA A 372 13.00 -14.86 17.74
C ALA A 372 13.06 -13.34 17.99
N PRO A 373 12.82 -12.85 19.23
CA PRO A 373 12.92 -11.41 19.57
C PRO A 373 14.27 -10.78 19.17
N GLN A 374 15.36 -11.55 19.25
CA GLN A 374 16.69 -11.13 18.81
C GLN A 374 16.77 -10.77 17.31
N ALA A 375 15.86 -11.27 16.47
CA ALA A 375 15.84 -10.96 15.04
C ALA A 375 15.34 -9.53 14.73
N GLU A 376 14.73 -8.84 15.71
CA GLU A 376 14.35 -7.42 15.61
C GLU A 376 15.24 -6.52 16.49
N ALA A 377 15.93 -7.09 17.49
CA ALA A 377 16.69 -6.34 18.49
C ALA A 377 18.22 -6.37 18.30
N ASN A 378 18.78 -7.44 17.70
CA ASN A 378 20.25 -7.61 17.58
C ASN A 378 20.80 -7.19 16.21
N PHE A 379 19.95 -6.93 15.22
CA PHE A 379 20.38 -6.40 13.92
C PHE A 379 20.64 -4.89 14.02
N PRO A 380 21.74 -4.36 13.44
CA PRO A 380 22.10 -2.94 13.53
C PRO A 380 21.13 -2.02 12.77
N ILE A 381 20.23 -2.58 11.94
CA ILE A 381 19.18 -1.86 11.23
C ILE A 381 17.88 -2.68 11.36
N PRO A 382 16.81 -2.16 11.99
CA PRO A 382 15.52 -2.85 12.07
C PRO A 382 14.89 -3.09 10.68
N VAL A 383 14.06 -4.12 10.55
CA VAL A 383 13.47 -4.52 9.25
C VAL A 383 12.67 -3.39 8.60
N LEU A 384 11.88 -2.63 9.36
CA LEU A 384 11.12 -1.50 8.79
C LEU A 384 12.01 -0.31 8.39
N CYS A 385 13.23 -0.18 8.94
CA CYS A 385 14.23 0.76 8.43
C CYS A 385 14.84 0.28 7.10
N VAL A 386 14.95 -1.03 6.86
CA VAL A 386 15.32 -1.58 5.54
C VAL A 386 14.19 -1.32 4.54
N ALA A 387 12.95 -1.65 4.87
CA ALA A 387 11.78 -1.39 4.00
C ALA A 387 11.63 0.10 3.66
N ARG A 388 11.88 1.00 4.62
CA ARG A 388 11.94 2.46 4.41
C ARG A 388 13.02 2.87 3.40
N ASN A 389 14.21 2.25 3.47
CA ASN A 389 15.31 2.53 2.55
C ASN A 389 14.98 2.00 1.14
N VAL A 390 14.42 0.79 1.02
CA VAL A 390 13.94 0.21 -0.25
C VAL A 390 12.87 1.10 -0.88
N ALA A 391 11.86 1.51 -0.12
CA ALA A 391 10.83 2.46 -0.58
C ALA A 391 11.44 3.81 -1.04
N CYS A 392 12.54 4.25 -0.42
CA CYS A 392 13.25 5.47 -0.84
C CYS A 392 14.01 5.28 -2.16
N ASN A 393 14.65 4.12 -2.35
CA ASN A 393 15.39 3.79 -3.57
C ASN A 393 14.43 3.57 -4.75
N VAL A 394 13.41 2.71 -4.59
CA VAL A 394 12.36 2.44 -5.59
C VAL A 394 11.73 3.75 -6.09
N ARG A 395 11.31 4.63 -5.16
CA ARG A 395 10.71 5.93 -5.51
C ARG A 395 11.73 6.90 -6.12
N GLY A 396 13.01 6.76 -5.78
CA GLY A 396 14.10 7.50 -6.42
C GLY A 396 14.28 7.11 -7.87
N SER A 397 14.51 5.81 -8.13
CA SER A 397 14.74 5.24 -9.45
C SER A 397 13.55 5.40 -10.39
N PHE A 398 12.31 5.12 -9.92
CA PHE A 398 11.09 5.32 -10.71
C PHE A 398 11.00 6.75 -11.25
N PHE A 399 11.17 7.75 -10.39
CA PHE A 399 11.08 9.15 -10.84
C PHE A 399 12.31 9.63 -11.59
N LYS A 400 13.48 9.00 -11.41
CA LYS A 400 14.65 9.24 -12.26
C LYS A 400 14.37 8.76 -13.68
N GLU A 401 13.90 7.53 -13.86
CA GLU A 401 13.57 6.98 -15.18
C GLU A 401 12.42 7.73 -15.85
N PHE A 402 11.39 8.12 -15.07
CA PHE A 402 10.29 8.95 -15.58
C PHE A 402 10.76 10.33 -16.05
N ASP A 403 11.56 11.06 -15.26
CA ASP A 403 11.97 12.43 -15.60
C ASP A 403 13.16 12.52 -16.57
N GLU A 404 14.15 11.63 -16.46
CA GLU A 404 15.39 11.67 -17.25
C GLU A 404 15.37 10.74 -18.48
N GLY A 405 14.51 9.70 -18.47
CA GLY A 405 14.35 8.77 -19.58
C GLY A 405 13.06 8.99 -20.37
N LEU A 406 11.90 8.87 -19.72
CA LEU A 406 10.61 8.84 -20.41
C LEU A 406 10.12 10.23 -20.88
N LEU A 407 10.17 11.26 -20.03
CA LEU A 407 9.69 12.60 -20.39
C LEU A 407 10.44 13.21 -21.61
N PRO A 408 11.78 13.09 -21.74
CA PRO A 408 12.48 13.57 -22.93
C PRO A 408 12.01 12.87 -24.21
N SER A 409 12.02 11.54 -24.26
CA SER A 409 11.59 10.78 -25.44
C SER A 409 10.14 11.08 -25.83
N ILE A 410 9.22 11.19 -24.87
CA ILE A 410 7.82 11.52 -25.14
C ILE A 410 7.62 12.98 -25.60
N SER A 411 8.54 13.89 -25.27
CA SER A 411 8.50 15.27 -25.76
C SER A 411 8.80 15.41 -27.26
N GLU A 412 9.41 14.38 -27.87
CA GLU A 412 9.76 14.33 -29.29
C GLU A 412 8.73 13.58 -30.16
N VAL A 413 7.71 12.96 -29.55
CA VAL A 413 6.69 12.17 -30.27
C VAL A 413 5.67 13.07 -30.96
N HIS A 414 5.50 12.89 -32.28
CA HIS A 414 4.50 13.57 -33.09
C HIS A 414 3.30 12.65 -33.38
N PHE A 415 2.21 13.21 -33.90
CA PHE A 415 1.00 12.47 -34.27
C PHE A 415 1.24 11.32 -35.26
N ASP A 416 2.23 11.49 -36.14
CA ASP A 416 2.59 10.59 -37.23
C ASP A 416 3.61 9.50 -36.82
N ASP A 417 4.02 9.44 -35.55
CA ASP A 417 5.00 8.48 -35.05
C ASP A 417 4.39 7.15 -34.60
N GLU A 418 5.23 6.10 -34.61
CA GLU A 418 4.95 4.81 -33.98
C GLU A 418 5.73 4.71 -32.66
N LEU A 419 5.14 4.08 -31.65
CA LEU A 419 5.64 4.12 -30.27
C LEU A 419 6.84 3.18 -29.99
N ASP A 420 7.23 2.38 -30.97
CA ASP A 420 8.28 1.34 -30.93
C ASP A 420 9.69 1.87 -30.57
N HIS A 421 9.88 3.19 -30.50
CA HIS A 421 11.15 3.84 -30.13
C HIS A 421 11.08 4.58 -28.78
N VAL A 422 9.91 4.62 -28.14
CA VAL A 422 9.73 5.17 -26.79
C VAL A 422 10.12 4.11 -25.77
N PRO A 423 10.90 4.44 -24.71
CA PRO A 423 11.24 3.47 -23.66
C PRO A 423 9.98 2.90 -22.98
N SER A 424 10.11 1.70 -22.41
CA SER A 424 9.06 1.07 -21.61
C SER A 424 8.58 1.99 -20.48
N SER A 425 7.31 1.89 -20.11
CA SER A 425 6.81 2.54 -18.90
C SER A 425 7.60 2.08 -17.66
N PRO A 426 8.05 3.00 -16.79
CA PRO A 426 8.72 2.63 -15.55
C PRO A 426 7.76 1.86 -14.64
N ASP A 427 8.27 0.79 -14.02
CA ASP A 427 7.51 -0.06 -13.10
C ASP A 427 8.29 -0.24 -11.80
N VAL A 428 7.62 -0.10 -10.66
CA VAL A 428 8.18 -0.30 -9.32
C VAL A 428 8.96 -1.61 -9.17
N GLY A 429 8.51 -2.70 -9.83
CA GLY A 429 9.18 -4.00 -9.75
C GLY A 429 10.61 -4.01 -10.32
N ASN A 430 10.90 -3.13 -11.29
CA ASN A 430 12.23 -3.02 -11.91
C ASN A 430 13.31 -2.52 -10.94
N TYR A 431 12.91 -1.94 -9.79
CA TYR A 431 13.81 -1.33 -8.80
C TYR A 431 13.81 -2.06 -7.44
N LEU A 432 13.16 -3.23 -7.35
CA LEU A 432 13.18 -4.09 -6.16
C LEU A 432 14.28 -5.15 -6.20
N ILE A 433 14.75 -5.50 -7.41
CA ILE A 433 15.90 -6.38 -7.63
C ILE A 433 17.18 -5.55 -7.44
N SER A 434 18.10 -6.03 -6.61
CA SER A 434 19.40 -5.38 -6.40
C SER A 434 20.32 -5.57 -7.61
N GLU A 435 21.19 -4.59 -7.88
CA GLU A 435 22.09 -4.58 -9.06
C GLU A 435 22.99 -5.82 -9.14
N ASP A 436 23.29 -6.48 -8.01
CA ASP A 436 24.00 -7.77 -7.94
C ASP A 436 23.32 -8.91 -8.73
N GLU A 437 21.97 -8.98 -8.77
CA GLU A 437 21.26 -10.00 -9.54
C GLU A 437 21.21 -9.66 -11.04
N ASN A 438 21.19 -8.36 -11.40
CA ASN A 438 21.37 -7.96 -12.79
C ASN A 438 22.78 -8.35 -13.29
N ALA A 439 23.82 -8.20 -12.46
CA ALA A 439 25.16 -8.67 -12.78
C ALA A 439 25.23 -10.21 -12.92
N ALA A 440 24.45 -10.96 -12.14
CA ALA A 440 24.32 -12.40 -12.29
C ALA A 440 23.58 -12.80 -13.58
N SER A 441 22.53 -12.08 -13.98
CA SER A 441 21.70 -12.37 -15.16
C SER A 441 22.46 -12.34 -16.49
N LEU A 442 23.58 -11.64 -16.56
CA LEU A 442 24.47 -11.59 -17.72
C LEU A 442 25.36 -12.84 -17.88
N ASN A 443 25.47 -13.69 -16.85
CA ASN A 443 26.22 -14.94 -16.91
C ASN A 443 25.31 -16.14 -17.15
N VAL A 444 24.99 -16.39 -18.43
CA VAL A 444 24.27 -17.58 -18.88
C VAL A 444 25.13 -18.84 -18.66
N ASN A 445 24.97 -19.51 -17.51
CA ASN A 445 24.82 -20.97 -17.36
C ASN A 445 24.93 -21.44 -15.90
N LYS A 446 23.78 -21.73 -15.26
CA LYS A 446 23.57 -22.83 -14.30
C LYS A 446 22.08 -22.98 -13.98
N ASP A 447 21.65 -24.22 -13.73
CA ASP A 447 20.23 -24.53 -13.53
C ASP A 447 19.64 -23.87 -12.27
N PRO A 448 18.39 -23.39 -12.32
CA PRO A 448 17.71 -22.86 -11.15
C PRO A 448 17.33 -23.99 -10.18
N MET A 449 17.97 -24.04 -9.01
CA MET A 449 17.51 -24.93 -7.94
C MET A 449 16.16 -24.46 -7.41
N ALA A 450 15.13 -25.28 -7.58
CA ALA A 450 13.78 -24.99 -7.11
C ALA A 450 13.73 -24.88 -5.58
N PHE A 451 13.32 -23.71 -5.08
CA PHE A 451 13.21 -23.44 -3.65
C PHE A 451 11.82 -23.86 -3.14
N ASP A 452 11.71 -25.07 -2.62
CA ASP A 452 10.47 -25.60 -2.03
C ASP A 452 10.25 -25.12 -0.58
N GLY A 453 8.97 -24.94 -0.20
CA GLY A 453 8.53 -24.20 0.97
C GLY A 453 8.45 -24.99 2.28
N MET A 454 9.56 -25.59 2.74
CA MET A 454 9.63 -26.31 4.02
C MET A 454 10.35 -25.51 5.11
N ALA A 455 9.63 -24.56 5.72
CA ALA A 455 10.15 -23.67 6.76
C ALA A 455 10.19 -24.30 8.17
N ASP A 456 11.18 -25.16 8.43
CA ASP A 456 11.68 -25.46 9.80
C ASP A 456 13.16 -25.89 9.76
N ALA A 457 13.57 -26.71 8.77
CA ALA A 457 14.91 -27.32 8.71
C ALA A 457 16.07 -26.38 8.30
N GLU A 458 15.85 -25.48 7.35
CA GLU A 458 16.95 -24.67 6.75
C GLU A 458 17.51 -23.60 7.70
N VAL A 459 16.71 -23.13 8.66
CA VAL A 459 17.16 -22.18 9.70
C VAL A 459 18.16 -22.85 10.64
N GLU A 460 17.91 -24.11 11.02
CA GLU A 460 18.85 -24.87 11.85
C GLU A 460 20.15 -25.19 11.10
N ARG A 461 20.07 -25.54 9.81
CA ARG A 461 21.24 -25.84 8.98
C ARG A 461 22.21 -24.66 8.90
N ARG A 462 21.69 -23.45 8.61
CA ARG A 462 22.50 -22.22 8.58
C ARG A 462 23.11 -21.87 9.93
N MET A 463 22.44 -22.17 11.05
CA MET A 463 22.99 -21.95 12.39
C MET A 463 24.11 -22.96 12.75
N LYS A 464 24.06 -24.20 12.23
CA LYS A 464 25.16 -25.18 12.40
C LYS A 464 26.39 -24.87 11.54
N GLU A 465 26.19 -24.45 10.29
CA GLU A 465 27.31 -24.17 9.36
C GLU A 465 28.18 -22.98 9.79
N ALA A 466 27.60 -22.00 10.49
CA ALA A 466 28.32 -20.87 11.08
C ALA A 466 29.17 -21.22 12.33
N VAL A 467 28.98 -22.39 12.94
CA VAL A 467 29.67 -22.80 14.18
C VAL A 467 30.83 -23.77 13.93
N CYS A 468 30.78 -24.55 12.84
CA CYS A 468 31.81 -25.55 12.52
C CYS A 468 32.97 -25.03 11.65
N SER A 469 32.90 -23.81 11.11
CA SER A 469 33.82 -23.28 10.09
C SER A 469 35.07 -22.56 10.65
N VAL A 470 35.51 -22.89 11.87
CA VAL A 470 36.73 -22.33 12.51
C VAL A 470 37.68 -23.41 13.00
N GLN A 471 38.25 -24.19 12.06
CA GLN A 471 39.54 -24.86 12.25
C GLN A 471 40.16 -25.39 10.94
N ALA A 472 41.49 -25.34 10.87
CA ALA A 472 42.39 -26.05 9.94
C ALA A 472 42.35 -25.74 8.42
N ALA A 473 43.07 -24.69 8.00
CA ALA A 473 44.03 -24.75 6.88
C ALA A 473 45.01 -23.56 6.97
N ASP A 474 46.30 -23.80 6.68
CA ASP A 474 47.40 -22.80 6.68
C ASP A 474 48.05 -22.69 5.27
N PRO A 475 48.85 -21.64 4.96
CA PRO A 475 48.83 -21.02 3.63
C PRO A 475 49.98 -21.36 2.67
N VAL A 476 49.75 -21.05 1.38
CA VAL A 476 50.79 -20.85 0.34
C VAL A 476 50.46 -19.60 -0.49
N THR A 477 51.51 -18.90 -0.95
CA THR A 477 51.54 -17.64 -1.73
C THR A 477 50.97 -17.77 -3.16
N THR A 478 50.59 -16.72 -3.93
CA THR A 478 51.28 -15.44 -4.20
C THR A 478 50.36 -14.31 -4.73
N ASN A 479 50.77 -13.04 -4.52
CA ASN A 479 50.65 -11.79 -5.33
C ASN A 479 49.59 -11.71 -6.47
N VAL A 480 48.88 -10.59 -6.72
CA VAL A 480 49.40 -9.23 -7.04
C VAL A 480 48.43 -8.10 -6.61
N ASP A 481 48.98 -6.90 -6.47
CA ASP A 481 48.42 -5.63 -5.97
C ASP A 481 47.05 -5.14 -6.52
N VAL A 482 46.27 -4.51 -5.64
CA VAL A 482 45.42 -3.35 -5.96
C VAL A 482 45.68 -2.25 -4.92
N ILE A 483 45.78 -1.01 -5.38
CA ILE A 483 46.17 0.16 -4.58
C ILE A 483 45.06 0.56 -3.59
N SER A 484 45.43 0.97 -2.38
CA SER A 484 44.56 1.70 -1.46
C SER A 484 45.33 2.80 -0.72
N VAL A 485 44.70 3.96 -0.57
CA VAL A 485 45.32 5.15 0.02
C VAL A 485 45.36 5.03 1.54
N ALA A 486 46.51 5.29 2.14
CA ALA A 486 46.75 5.03 3.56
C ALA A 486 46.24 6.14 4.48
N ALA A 487 45.73 5.73 5.66
CA ALA A 487 45.71 6.55 6.87
C ALA A 487 46.32 5.72 8.01
N ASN A 488 47.50 6.11 8.48
CA ASN A 488 48.24 5.41 9.53
C ASN A 488 47.64 5.69 10.92
N GLN A 489 47.48 4.65 11.73
CA GLN A 489 47.96 4.70 13.12
C GLN A 489 48.29 3.31 13.66
N GLN A 490 49.28 3.27 14.55
CA GLN A 490 49.94 2.06 15.04
C GLN A 490 49.45 1.73 16.45
N PHE A 491 49.55 0.46 16.87
CA PHE A 491 50.39 0.01 17.98
C PHE A 491 50.40 -1.54 18.04
N ALA A 492 51.36 -2.12 18.75
CA ALA A 492 51.65 -3.57 18.72
C ALA A 492 51.87 -4.15 20.12
N THR A 493 51.72 -5.47 20.29
CA THR A 493 52.64 -6.36 21.04
C THR A 493 52.22 -7.84 20.94
N SER A 494 53.07 -8.77 21.42
CA SER A 494 53.08 -10.18 21.00
C SER A 494 53.37 -11.17 22.14
N SER A 495 52.79 -12.38 22.10
CA SER A 495 53.32 -13.67 22.63
C SER A 495 52.30 -14.80 22.34
N SER A 496 52.57 -16.05 21.90
CA SER A 496 53.72 -16.96 21.72
C SER A 496 53.74 -18.16 22.68
N ILE A 497 53.43 -19.38 22.20
CA ILE A 497 53.57 -20.69 22.89
C ILE A 497 54.10 -21.74 21.88
N PRO A 498 55.03 -22.66 22.26
CA PRO A 498 55.68 -23.61 21.33
C PRO A 498 55.07 -25.04 21.28
N LEU A 499 55.61 -25.87 20.37
CA LEU A 499 55.16 -27.23 19.99
C LEU A 499 55.70 -28.40 20.86
N ALA A 500 54.83 -29.39 21.14
CA ALA A 500 54.96 -30.85 20.85
C ALA A 500 56.23 -31.63 21.36
N PRO A 501 56.51 -32.94 21.03
CA PRO A 501 55.77 -33.94 20.24
C PRO A 501 55.65 -35.35 20.96
N PRO A 502 55.76 -36.58 20.37
CA PRO A 502 54.78 -37.68 20.64
C PRO A 502 55.40 -39.09 20.91
N LEU A 503 54.59 -40.18 20.81
CA LEU A 503 54.90 -41.50 20.17
C LEU A 503 53.79 -42.55 20.45
N GLY A 504 53.40 -43.41 19.49
CA GLY A 504 52.42 -44.50 19.69
C GLY A 504 51.87 -45.09 18.37
N VAL A 505 51.93 -46.42 18.19
CA VAL A 505 52.06 -47.05 16.85
C VAL A 505 51.55 -48.53 16.80
N VAL A 506 50.58 -48.84 15.90
CA VAL A 506 50.49 -50.04 14.97
C VAL A 506 50.28 -51.48 15.56
N PRO A 507 49.62 -52.48 14.88
CA PRO A 507 48.57 -52.47 13.82
C PRO A 507 47.48 -53.64 13.84
N LEU A 508 46.56 -53.63 12.85
CA LEU A 508 46.25 -54.73 11.86
C LEU A 508 44.86 -55.46 11.78
N ASN A 509 44.41 -55.61 10.52
CA ASN A 509 43.66 -56.71 9.83
C ASN A 509 42.12 -56.72 9.66
N ASN A 510 41.70 -57.30 8.51
CA ASN A 510 40.34 -57.45 7.96
C ASN A 510 39.72 -58.84 8.24
N ASP A 511 38.38 -59.00 8.11
CA ASP A 511 37.78 -59.79 7.00
C ASP A 511 36.23 -59.73 6.86
N GLN A 512 35.75 -59.85 5.60
CA GLN A 512 34.43 -60.33 5.07
C GLN A 512 33.04 -59.74 5.52
N GLY A 513 32.02 -59.91 4.64
CA GLY A 513 30.64 -59.32 4.70
C GLY A 513 29.51 -60.31 5.08
N PRO A 514 28.25 -60.24 4.56
CA PRO A 514 27.72 -59.53 3.37
C PRO A 514 26.38 -58.74 3.59
N GLN A 515 25.59 -58.49 2.53
CA GLN A 515 24.33 -57.68 2.47
C GLN A 515 23.07 -58.52 2.06
N PRO A 516 21.83 -57.98 2.07
CA PRO A 516 20.59 -58.74 2.36
C PRO A 516 19.71 -59.17 1.15
N PRO A 517 18.66 -60.00 1.38
CA PRO A 517 17.64 -60.37 0.39
C PRO A 517 16.39 -59.46 0.39
N SER A 518 15.61 -59.52 -0.69
CA SER A 518 14.34 -58.81 -0.92
C SER A 518 13.14 -59.76 -1.15
N VAL A 519 11.92 -59.33 -0.80
CA VAL A 519 10.64 -60.06 -1.00
C VAL A 519 9.51 -59.05 -1.33
N SER A 520 8.42 -59.47 -2.00
CA SER A 520 7.52 -58.55 -2.76
C SER A 520 6.07 -59.01 -2.94
N TRP A 521 5.13 -58.04 -3.01
CA TRP A 521 3.75 -58.12 -3.59
C TRP A 521 2.72 -59.02 -2.84
N PRO A 522 1.38 -58.95 -3.10
CA PRO A 522 0.66 -58.36 -4.25
C PRO A 522 -0.62 -57.50 -3.96
N ASP A 523 -1.23 -56.99 -5.04
CA ASP A 523 -2.53 -56.29 -5.11
C ASP A 523 -3.78 -57.20 -5.02
N ALA A 524 -4.95 -56.59 -4.75
CA ALA A 524 -6.29 -57.11 -5.07
C ALA A 524 -7.31 -55.96 -5.30
N GLN A 525 -8.44 -56.23 -5.97
CA GLN A 525 -9.30 -55.21 -6.59
C GLN A 525 -10.72 -55.04 -5.98
N SER A 526 -11.36 -53.95 -6.40
CA SER A 526 -12.75 -53.48 -6.19
C SER A 526 -13.88 -54.52 -6.31
N GLY A 527 -15.01 -54.25 -5.63
CA GLY A 527 -16.32 -54.88 -5.85
C GLY A 527 -17.47 -53.97 -5.40
N MET A 528 -18.63 -54.03 -6.08
CA MET A 528 -19.74 -53.07 -5.89
C MET A 528 -21.12 -53.76 -5.98
N VAL A 529 -22.00 -53.59 -4.98
CA VAL A 529 -23.47 -53.79 -5.04
C VAL A 529 -24.17 -52.93 -3.97
N ASP A 530 -25.41 -52.49 -4.24
CA ASP A 530 -26.30 -51.61 -3.44
C ASP A 530 -27.76 -51.85 -3.95
N PRO A 531 -28.89 -51.35 -3.37
CA PRO A 531 -29.24 -50.84 -2.03
C PRO A 531 -30.40 -51.63 -1.36
N LEU A 532 -30.87 -51.21 -0.16
CA LEU A 532 -32.31 -50.96 0.14
C LEU A 532 -32.57 -50.52 1.61
N GLN A 533 -33.48 -49.53 1.79
CA GLN A 533 -33.94 -48.91 3.06
C GLN A 533 -32.88 -48.14 3.88
N GLY A 534 -33.12 -46.91 4.35
CA GLY A 534 -34.25 -46.00 4.13
C GLY A 534 -34.22 -44.80 5.10
N SER A 535 -33.96 -43.59 4.58
CA SER A 535 -33.74 -42.35 5.35
C SER A 535 -35.02 -41.66 5.81
N PRO A 536 -34.91 -40.56 6.59
CA PRO A 536 -35.25 -39.27 5.96
C PRO A 536 -34.25 -38.14 6.22
N ALA A 537 -34.17 -37.23 5.23
CA ALA A 537 -33.69 -35.85 5.30
C ALA A 537 -32.34 -35.55 6.01
N ARG A 538 -31.28 -35.44 5.21
CA ARG A 538 -30.13 -34.55 5.46
C ARG A 538 -30.13 -33.46 4.40
N GLU A 539 -29.66 -32.27 4.74
CA GLU A 539 -29.45 -31.16 3.80
C GLU A 539 -28.14 -31.38 3.01
N GLU A 540 -28.10 -31.01 1.73
CA GLU A 540 -26.94 -31.28 0.87
C GLU A 540 -25.82 -30.27 1.11
N GLY A 541 -24.63 -30.73 1.54
CA GLY A 541 -23.42 -29.91 1.57
C GLY A 541 -22.40 -30.22 2.67
N GLU A 542 -22.76 -30.97 3.72
CA GLU A 542 -21.86 -31.23 4.85
C GLU A 542 -20.78 -32.28 4.53
N VAL A 543 -19.53 -31.83 4.45
CA VAL A 543 -18.33 -32.69 4.47
C VAL A 543 -18.13 -33.28 5.87
N PRO A 544 -17.80 -34.58 6.04
CA PRO A 544 -17.56 -35.18 7.35
C PRO A 544 -16.50 -34.45 8.17
N GLU A 545 -16.75 -34.30 9.47
CA GLU A 545 -15.84 -33.65 10.44
C GLU A 545 -14.41 -34.20 10.47
N SER A 546 -14.22 -35.45 10.02
CA SER A 546 -12.93 -36.15 9.92
C SER A 546 -12.10 -35.76 8.69
N GLU A 547 -12.70 -35.10 7.70
CA GLU A 547 -12.07 -34.71 6.43
C GLU A 547 -11.74 -33.20 6.38
N LEU A 548 -12.16 -32.44 7.39
CA LEU A 548 -11.89 -31.01 7.51
C LEU A 548 -10.45 -30.75 8.01
N ASP A 549 -9.74 -29.88 7.30
CA ASP A 549 -8.45 -29.33 7.71
C ASP A 549 -8.50 -28.74 9.15
N PRO A 550 -7.45 -28.92 9.99
CA PRO A 550 -7.47 -28.47 11.38
C PRO A 550 -7.72 -26.97 11.59
N ASP A 551 -7.27 -26.09 10.70
CA ASP A 551 -7.49 -24.65 10.83
C ASP A 551 -8.91 -24.26 10.37
N THR A 552 -9.42 -24.93 9.34
CA THR A 552 -10.83 -24.86 8.92
C THR A 552 -11.77 -25.31 10.05
N ARG A 553 -11.46 -26.44 10.70
CA ARG A 553 -12.17 -26.95 11.87
C ARG A 553 -12.12 -25.96 13.04
N ARG A 554 -10.97 -25.29 13.28
CA ARG A 554 -10.81 -24.26 14.31
C ARG A 554 -11.70 -23.03 14.05
N ARG A 555 -11.86 -22.63 12.79
CA ARG A 555 -12.71 -21.48 12.37
C ARG A 555 -14.21 -21.77 12.54
N LEU A 556 -14.67 -22.97 12.17
CA LEU A 556 -16.07 -23.37 12.37
C LEU A 556 -16.46 -23.39 13.86
N LEU A 557 -15.54 -23.84 14.73
CA LEU A 557 -15.71 -23.79 16.20
C LEU A 557 -15.68 -22.37 16.81
N ILE A 558 -15.38 -21.32 16.02
CA ILE A 558 -15.54 -19.91 16.45
C ILE A 558 -16.93 -19.40 16.03
N LEU A 559 -17.41 -19.77 14.84
CA LEU A 559 -18.74 -19.41 14.34
C LEU A 559 -19.88 -20.00 15.19
N GLN A 560 -19.70 -21.21 15.73
CA GLN A 560 -20.75 -21.94 16.47
C GLN A 560 -21.12 -21.34 17.85
N HIS A 561 -20.50 -20.24 18.26
CA HIS A 561 -20.91 -19.46 19.45
C HIS A 561 -21.65 -18.16 19.10
N GLY A 562 -21.95 -17.93 17.81
CA GLY A 562 -22.72 -16.78 17.31
C GLY A 562 -24.21 -17.04 17.01
N GLN A 563 -24.72 -18.26 17.22
CA GLN A 563 -26.11 -18.62 16.91
C GLN A 563 -26.94 -18.87 18.19
N ASP A 564 -27.98 -18.05 18.39
CA ASP A 564 -28.93 -18.14 19.50
C ASP A 564 -30.03 -19.16 19.19
N THR A 565 -29.89 -20.39 19.70
CA THR A 565 -30.85 -21.48 19.49
C THR A 565 -32.07 -21.34 20.40
N ARG A 566 -33.17 -20.81 19.85
CA ARG A 566 -34.48 -20.76 20.54
C ARG A 566 -35.59 -21.29 19.66
N ASP A 567 -36.25 -22.34 20.14
CA ASP A 567 -37.46 -22.89 19.50
C ASP A 567 -38.65 -21.92 19.61
N PRO A 568 -39.54 -21.88 18.60
CA PRO A 568 -40.66 -20.95 18.56
C PRO A 568 -41.86 -21.43 19.41
N THR A 569 -42.57 -20.47 20.03
CA THR A 569 -43.88 -20.70 20.67
C THR A 569 -44.88 -19.59 20.28
N PRO A 570 -46.22 -19.84 20.34
CA PRO A 570 -47.18 -19.23 19.42
C PRO A 570 -47.80 -17.87 19.83
N PRO A 571 -48.46 -17.14 18.89
CA PRO A 571 -48.80 -15.72 19.07
C PRO A 571 -50.25 -15.41 19.52
N PHE A 572 -50.38 -14.50 20.49
CA PHE A 572 -51.57 -13.70 20.89
C PHE A 572 -51.05 -12.50 21.71
N ALA A 573 -51.69 -11.32 21.87
CA ALA A 573 -52.76 -10.61 21.15
C ALA A 573 -52.60 -9.09 21.48
N ALA A 574 -53.43 -8.20 20.93
CA ALA A 574 -53.21 -6.74 20.98
C ALA A 574 -53.80 -5.99 22.20
N GLU A 575 -53.03 -5.02 22.72
CA GLU A 575 -53.43 -3.76 23.42
C GLU A 575 -54.35 -3.82 24.68
N PRO A 576 -54.51 -2.73 25.49
CA PRO A 576 -54.17 -1.31 25.24
C PRO A 576 -53.30 -0.59 26.28
N SER A 577 -53.05 0.69 26.00
CA SER A 577 -52.25 1.63 26.79
C SER A 577 -52.95 2.25 28.02
N VAL A 578 -52.15 2.74 28.99
CA VAL A 578 -52.60 3.51 30.18
C VAL A 578 -51.63 4.68 30.42
N GLN A 579 -52.15 5.84 30.85
CA GLN A 579 -51.41 7.11 31.01
C GLN A 579 -51.06 7.48 32.46
N ALA A 580 -50.15 8.45 32.59
CA ALA A 580 -49.89 9.33 33.75
C ALA A 580 -49.12 8.70 34.95
N SER A 581 -48.42 9.45 35.81
CA SER A 581 -48.29 10.92 36.00
C SER A 581 -46.85 11.32 36.36
N VAL A 582 -46.50 12.62 36.28
CA VAL A 582 -45.20 13.20 36.69
C VAL A 582 -45.39 14.34 37.72
N PRO A 583 -44.61 14.43 38.81
CA PRO A 583 -44.64 15.54 39.77
C PRO A 583 -43.69 16.73 39.41
N PRO A 584 -43.86 17.94 40.00
CA PRO A 584 -43.48 19.19 39.31
C PRO A 584 -42.21 19.96 39.77
N VAL A 585 -41.46 20.43 38.77
CA VAL A 585 -40.85 21.78 38.53
C VAL A 585 -40.38 22.67 39.72
N GLN A 586 -39.11 23.13 39.69
CA GLN A 586 -38.62 24.55 39.67
C GLN A 586 -37.10 24.64 39.97
N SER A 587 -36.30 25.65 39.56
CA SER A 587 -36.53 26.92 38.83
C SER A 587 -35.25 27.50 38.16
N GLN A 588 -35.41 28.35 37.12
CA GLN A 588 -34.45 29.34 36.55
C GLN A 588 -33.15 28.79 35.86
N GLY A 589 -32.60 29.43 34.81
CA GLY A 589 -33.16 30.52 33.98
C GLY A 589 -32.17 31.24 33.03
N ASN A 590 -32.31 31.00 31.71
CA ASN A 590 -32.10 31.92 30.56
C ASN A 590 -30.71 32.60 30.30
N TRP A 591 -30.16 32.43 29.08
CA TRP A 591 -29.71 33.49 28.11
C TRP A 591 -28.73 32.96 27.03
N PHE A 592 -28.67 33.65 25.87
CA PHE A 592 -27.76 33.39 24.74
C PHE A 592 -26.73 34.54 24.57
N PRO A 593 -25.52 34.26 24.05
CA PRO A 593 -24.76 35.15 23.15
C PRO A 593 -24.89 34.64 21.69
N VAL A 594 -25.09 35.44 20.63
CA VAL A 594 -24.56 36.76 20.22
C VAL A 594 -23.15 36.66 19.63
N GLU A 595 -23.02 37.11 18.38
CA GLU A 595 -21.78 37.25 17.59
C GLU A 595 -21.05 38.55 17.94
N ASP A 596 -19.72 38.59 17.80
CA ASP A 596 -18.98 39.85 17.61
C ASP A 596 -17.62 39.60 16.89
N GLU A 597 -17.01 40.64 16.34
CA GLU A 597 -15.89 40.59 15.38
C GLU A 597 -14.58 41.27 15.92
N MET A 598 -13.50 41.18 15.13
CA MET A 598 -12.22 41.93 15.19
C MET A 598 -11.06 41.44 16.10
N ASP A 599 -10.11 40.80 15.42
CA ASP A 599 -8.70 41.23 15.20
C ASP A 599 -7.71 41.47 16.39
N PRO A 600 -6.37 41.26 16.21
CA PRO A 600 -5.47 40.93 17.32
C PRO A 600 -4.47 42.04 17.72
N ARG A 601 -3.86 41.89 18.91
CA ARG A 601 -2.54 42.47 19.25
C ARG A 601 -1.82 41.80 20.44
N ASN A 602 -0.60 41.35 20.15
CA ASN A 602 0.61 41.29 21.00
C ASN A 602 0.49 41.40 22.53
N LEU A 603 1.04 40.40 23.24
CA LEU A 603 1.71 40.62 24.53
C LEU A 603 3.04 39.84 24.64
N ASN A 604 4.12 40.59 24.50
CA ASN A 604 5.49 40.27 24.97
C ASN A 604 5.50 40.21 26.53
N ARG A 605 6.49 39.68 27.26
CA ARG A 605 7.76 38.94 26.99
C ARG A 605 8.33 38.55 28.37
N THR A 606 9.05 37.43 28.47
CA THR A 606 10.12 37.27 29.48
C THR A 606 11.28 36.47 28.91
N SER A 607 12.52 36.81 29.27
CA SER A 607 13.73 36.34 28.59
C SER A 607 14.97 36.42 29.49
N THR A 608 15.90 35.49 29.30
CA THR A 608 17.33 35.53 29.67
C THR A 608 18.07 34.81 28.55
N ASP A 609 18.84 35.48 27.67
CA ASP A 609 20.22 35.99 27.86
C ASP A 609 21.22 34.84 28.01
N PHE A 610 22.37 34.78 27.31
CA PHE A 610 23.31 35.84 26.86
C PHE A 610 23.56 35.82 25.33
N HIS A 611 23.67 36.97 24.64
CA HIS A 611 24.89 37.79 24.41
C HIS A 611 25.99 37.05 23.59
N LEU A 612 26.15 37.24 22.27
CA LEU A 612 26.41 38.44 21.44
C LEU A 612 27.89 38.86 21.38
N GLU A 613 28.45 38.75 20.18
CA GLU A 613 29.45 39.66 19.62
C GLU A 613 29.24 39.72 18.08
N SER A 614 29.62 40.82 17.44
CA SER A 614 29.36 41.08 16.02
C SER A 614 30.40 42.06 15.49
N ASP A 615 30.96 41.78 14.31
CA ASP A 615 31.93 42.65 13.66
C ASP A 615 31.60 42.81 12.17
N ALA A 616 31.77 44.01 11.62
CA ALA A 616 31.30 44.35 10.27
C ALA A 616 32.20 45.39 9.58
N VAL A 617 32.51 45.16 8.30
CA VAL A 617 33.29 46.10 7.47
C VAL A 617 32.63 46.27 6.11
N HIS A 618 32.46 47.52 5.68
CA HIS A 618 31.85 47.93 4.40
C HIS A 618 32.82 47.89 3.22
N SER A 619 32.29 47.72 1.99
CA SER A 619 32.51 48.59 0.80
C SER A 619 31.90 47.96 -0.48
N ASP A 620 31.51 48.67 -1.55
CA ASP A 620 30.91 50.00 -1.74
C ASP A 620 30.29 50.09 -3.17
N LYS A 621 29.36 51.04 -3.42
CA LYS A 621 28.78 51.57 -4.70
C LYS A 621 28.87 50.74 -6.01
N SER A 622 27.79 50.63 -6.80
CA SER A 622 27.38 51.74 -7.70
C SER A 622 26.04 51.54 -8.45
N GLN A 623 25.44 52.66 -8.91
CA GLN A 623 24.17 52.80 -9.67
C GLN A 623 24.08 54.24 -10.26
N PRO A 624 23.05 54.66 -11.05
CA PRO A 624 22.01 53.91 -11.77
C PRO A 624 22.23 53.92 -13.31
N PRO A 625 21.61 54.73 -14.24
CA PRO A 625 20.54 55.75 -14.19
C PRO A 625 19.35 55.62 -15.20
N HIS A 626 18.27 56.35 -14.90
CA HIS A 626 17.22 56.95 -15.76
C HIS A 626 16.23 56.16 -16.66
N GLN A 627 14.94 56.49 -16.48
CA GLN A 627 13.82 56.41 -17.44
C GLN A 627 13.65 57.75 -18.20
N PRO A 628 12.75 57.80 -19.21
CA PRO A 628 11.92 58.99 -19.47
C PRO A 628 10.38 58.69 -19.42
N TYR A 629 9.56 59.75 -19.43
CA TYR A 629 8.10 59.73 -19.25
C TYR A 629 7.29 60.13 -20.52
N PHE A 630 6.02 59.70 -20.54
CA PHE A 630 4.82 60.06 -21.36
C PHE A 630 4.78 61.35 -22.20
N PRO A 631 3.91 61.38 -23.23
CA PRO A 631 2.63 62.13 -23.08
C PRO A 631 1.35 61.30 -23.39
N ALA A 632 0.18 61.94 -23.37
CA ALA A 632 -1.16 61.31 -23.23
C ALA A 632 -2.16 61.60 -24.39
N ARG A 633 -3.42 61.14 -24.20
CA ARG A 633 -4.66 61.24 -25.03
C ARG A 633 -5.01 60.00 -25.88
N ASP A 634 -6.27 59.60 -26.08
CA ASP A 634 -7.58 60.13 -25.60
C ASP A 634 -8.56 58.97 -25.23
N ASN A 635 -9.67 59.28 -24.54
CA ASN A 635 -10.74 58.36 -24.12
C ASN A 635 -12.06 58.64 -24.88
N PRO A 636 -12.89 57.61 -25.15
CA PRO A 636 -14.29 57.61 -24.63
C PRO A 636 -14.69 56.23 -24.05
N ILE A 637 -15.24 56.08 -22.83
CA ILE A 637 -16.54 56.54 -22.25
C ILE A 637 -17.66 55.44 -22.29
N PHE A 638 -17.95 54.88 -21.10
CA PHE A 638 -19.23 54.33 -20.60
C PHE A 638 -19.87 53.09 -21.28
N SER A 639 -20.70 52.26 -20.61
CA SER A 639 -21.37 52.37 -19.28
C SER A 639 -21.38 51.05 -18.48
N ASP A 640 -21.52 51.15 -17.15
CA ASP A 640 -22.01 50.06 -16.28
C ASP A 640 -23.45 49.64 -16.59
N ARG A 641 -23.84 48.41 -16.18
CA ARG A 641 -24.97 48.18 -15.25
C ARG A 641 -25.20 46.70 -14.86
N LEU A 642 -25.36 46.49 -13.54
CA LEU A 642 -26.15 45.44 -12.86
C LEU A 642 -25.76 43.96 -13.09
N ASN A 643 -26.10 43.00 -12.24
CA ASN A 643 -26.18 42.82 -10.77
C ASN A 643 -26.90 41.48 -10.55
N HIS A 644 -26.38 40.64 -9.65
CA HIS A 644 -27.07 39.45 -9.09
C HIS A 644 -27.30 38.28 -10.10
N GLN A 645 -27.56 37.03 -9.69
CA GLN A 645 -27.73 36.49 -8.33
C GLN A 645 -27.26 35.01 -8.25
N ASN A 646 -26.75 34.58 -7.09
CA ASN A 646 -26.65 33.15 -6.76
C ASN A 646 -28.04 32.60 -6.40
N GLN A 647 -28.46 31.49 -7.01
CA GLN A 647 -29.54 30.65 -6.48
C GLN A 647 -29.21 29.16 -6.56
N ARG A 648 -29.61 28.42 -5.53
CA ARG A 648 -29.51 26.95 -5.44
C ARG A 648 -30.71 26.32 -6.12
N TYR A 649 -30.52 25.23 -6.85
CA TYR A 649 -31.64 24.37 -7.22
C TYR A 649 -32.20 23.65 -5.99
N SER A 650 -33.51 23.51 -5.95
CA SER A 650 -34.24 22.62 -5.04
C SER A 650 -35.21 21.78 -5.86
N SER A 651 -35.42 20.53 -5.46
CA SER A 651 -36.17 19.54 -6.20
C SER A 651 -37.62 19.44 -5.72
N GLN A 652 -38.54 19.25 -6.66
CA GLN A 652 -39.83 18.63 -6.37
C GLN A 652 -40.38 17.89 -7.60
N ALA A 653 -41.24 16.91 -7.34
CA ALA A 653 -41.79 16.00 -8.35
C ALA A 653 -43.24 16.36 -8.70
N THR A 654 -43.72 15.86 -9.83
CA THR A 654 -45.14 15.85 -10.20
C THR A 654 -45.54 14.46 -10.68
N SER A 655 -46.56 13.88 -10.06
CA SER A 655 -47.28 12.72 -10.59
C SER A 655 -48.38 13.16 -11.54
N GLN A 656 -48.46 12.52 -12.71
CA GLN A 656 -49.70 11.94 -13.26
C GLN A 656 -49.34 10.96 -14.38
#